data_AF-A0A973KTH6-F1
#
_entry.id   AF-A0A973KTH6-F1
#
_cell.length_a   1.000
_cell.length_b   1.000
_cell.length_c   1.000
_cell.angle_alpha   90.00
_cell.angle_beta   90.00
_cell.angle_gamma   90.00
#
_symmetry.space_group_name_H-M   'P 1'
#
loop_
_entity.id
_entity.type
_entity.pdbx_description
1 polymer ?
#
loop_
_entity_poly.entity_id
_entity_poly.type
_entity_poly.pdbx_seq_one_letter_code
_entity_poly.pdbx_strand_id
1 'polypeptide(L)'
;MELSRRSLIQQSGRVAVGAGALWLGGPLAGLATETAAAQGKAAEGDTRQITVGQATNASAALSPDGRTIVMDLLNLLWTLPAQGGEPTRLTEIDQEASEPDFSPDGRHLVYQSYADGNFHLWLARADGTGARRLTEGAIDHHEPRFSPDGKRIAYAAETGGHYAIHVLDLDTGESKRWTSGTDATVQEAQPFWRPDGKAIVFTSGKGDAPQSVVQVDADGKRTTLVTVTEGRVAGPSLSPDGTKLAYVHLTSSSAGLVVDGKVVSGDGEEVFPFAARWPSDGEVFYTADGKIRRRPVTGGPVKDIPFTVRLTVPRVPERPATRDFDSTAPREVKGIVGPSLSPDGKQVAFAALGDIWVGPIGSTPKAVVSDGNINSDPAWHPDGSTLVYVSDRGGHAADLWLHDLDSGENRRLTDLQGMLSGPAFAPDGKTVAFSFWASVVQTVDVASGAVRTVTPVGANRATFSADGTKLSCAALVPATPRYREGSNRILTIDLASGETHYDEPVPGKSLANRIDAGPVHSPDGTYTAYVLGGTVHLSTLDSAGRPTGTARRLNDETADCPSWSADGQSLLYLSNGRLRLADVRTGRATAVPTNLTWRQAKQSGRTVVQVGAVWDGTAETLRHDVDIVIKDNRIEQVVARGAVTGDRTVDARELTAMPGMIALHEHGPWQRAETVRLWLSFGVTTLRSPGGAHYASVEAKEAVDSGRRIGPRLFAAGDALEGTRTYYGVGRPTTSQEEVAREVAKAEALGHDLMKTYVRLPYALQRVTVQGSHRLGLPLTSHYLFGPLCFGADGVEHIGGTSRYGRRQKETHLGHTYQDVTEPLVASGMVFTPTLGLSGAGLSATRAALFRYAQWAVGDRRLTSLMSAAEYEDFRKGVADAQQNEPTDELAFTAREGATLHGLLERGAYVGVGTDSPLVPPAIYYHLNVQTMVRYGASPY
;
A
#
# COMPACT_ATOMS: atom_id res chain seq x y z
N MET A 1 -36.86 18.38 -17.46
CA MET A 1 -36.46 19.37 -18.47
C MET A 1 -35.38 18.69 -19.31
N GLU A 2 -35.74 18.16 -20.47
CA GLU A 2 -34.87 17.35 -21.33
C GLU A 2 -33.80 18.21 -21.99
N LEU A 3 -32.53 17.84 -21.83
CA LEU A 3 -31.42 18.35 -22.65
C LEU A 3 -30.68 17.14 -23.21
N SER A 4 -30.83 16.92 -24.52
CA SER A 4 -30.20 15.80 -25.24
C SER A 4 -28.76 16.13 -25.63
N ARG A 5 -27.90 15.10 -25.61
CA ARG A 5 -26.46 15.09 -26.01
C ARG A 5 -26.17 15.59 -27.44
N ARG A 6 -27.18 15.96 -28.25
CA ARG A 6 -27.00 16.47 -29.63
C ARG A 6 -26.71 17.97 -29.72
N SER A 7 -27.00 18.78 -28.70
CA SER A 7 -26.77 20.23 -28.76
C SER A 7 -25.32 20.66 -28.49
N LEU A 8 -24.48 19.78 -27.94
CA LEU A 8 -23.10 20.08 -27.57
C LEU A 8 -22.07 19.88 -28.71
N ILE A 9 -22.48 19.32 -29.85
CA ILE A 9 -21.59 19.00 -30.98
C ILE A 9 -21.68 20.03 -32.12
N GLN A 10 -22.60 21.00 -32.07
CA GLN A 10 -22.82 21.97 -33.17
C GLN A 10 -22.20 23.37 -32.97
N GLN A 11 -21.36 23.59 -31.95
CA GLN A 11 -20.70 24.90 -31.74
C GLN A 11 -19.16 24.87 -31.74
N SER A 12 -18.55 23.97 -32.50
CA SER A 12 -17.15 24.12 -32.94
C SER A 12 -17.10 24.38 -34.43
N GLY A 13 -17.00 25.66 -34.81
CA GLY A 13 -16.81 26.02 -36.20
C GLY A 13 -16.66 27.51 -36.44
N ARG A 14 -15.43 28.03 -36.29
CA ARG A 14 -14.79 29.05 -37.16
C ARG A 14 -13.36 29.43 -36.72
N VAL A 15 -12.39 28.78 -37.38
CA VAL A 15 -11.15 29.28 -38.02
C VAL A 15 -10.50 30.62 -37.58
N ALA A 16 -9.19 30.59 -37.29
CA ALA A 16 -8.07 31.32 -37.95
C ALA A 16 -6.77 31.17 -37.11
N VAL A 17 -5.72 30.42 -37.53
CA VAL A 17 -4.58 30.75 -38.44
C VAL A 17 -3.74 31.97 -38.01
N GLY A 18 -2.44 31.74 -37.72
CA GLY A 18 -1.40 32.77 -37.74
C GLY A 18 -0.03 32.33 -37.13
N ALA A 19 0.97 32.21 -38.02
CA ALA A 19 2.45 32.14 -37.87
C ALA A 19 3.06 32.66 -36.53
N GLY A 20 4.18 32.16 -35.99
CA GLY A 20 5.40 31.59 -36.57
C GLY A 20 6.60 32.51 -36.25
N ALA A 21 7.62 32.04 -35.52
CA ALA A 21 9.04 32.46 -35.64
C ALA A 21 9.97 31.72 -34.64
N LEU A 22 11.04 31.16 -35.19
CA LEU A 22 12.21 30.59 -34.51
C LEU A 22 13.06 31.67 -33.82
N TRP A 23 13.79 31.30 -32.76
CA TRP A 23 15.21 31.69 -32.58
C TRP A 23 16.00 30.56 -31.89
N LEU A 24 17.19 30.30 -32.44
CA LEU A 24 18.19 29.29 -32.06
C LEU A 24 19.19 29.85 -31.02
N GLY A 25 19.77 28.98 -30.18
CA GLY A 25 21.10 29.17 -29.56
C GLY A 25 21.22 28.74 -28.09
N GLY A 26 21.96 27.66 -27.80
CA GLY A 26 22.39 27.26 -26.44
C GLY A 26 23.59 28.08 -25.92
N PRO A 27 24.39 27.65 -24.90
CA PRO A 27 24.39 26.36 -24.17
C PRO A 27 24.41 26.46 -22.60
N LEU A 28 24.26 25.29 -21.99
CA LEU A 28 24.69 24.80 -20.65
C LEU A 28 25.30 25.74 -19.59
N ALA A 29 24.83 25.48 -18.35
CA ALA A 29 25.56 25.40 -17.07
C ALA A 29 25.23 26.48 -16.00
N GLY A 30 24.82 26.00 -14.82
CA GLY A 30 25.15 26.63 -13.55
C GLY A 30 23.99 26.90 -12.59
N LEU A 31 24.03 26.19 -11.45
CA LEU A 31 23.61 26.59 -10.10
C LEU A 31 22.08 26.56 -9.84
N ALA A 32 21.57 25.65 -9.01
CA ALA A 32 21.74 25.51 -7.56
C ALA A 32 21.19 26.70 -6.74
N THR A 33 20.22 26.34 -5.89
CA THR A 33 19.67 27.03 -4.72
C THR A 33 18.97 28.37 -4.92
N GLU A 34 17.64 28.36 -4.82
CA GLU A 34 16.93 29.34 -3.99
C GLU A 34 15.73 28.69 -3.30
N THR A 35 15.92 28.43 -2.01
CA THR A 35 14.89 28.22 -1.00
C THR A 35 14.27 29.56 -0.65
N ALA A 36 13.01 29.78 -1.03
CA ALA A 36 12.07 30.64 -0.30
C ALA A 36 10.66 30.42 -0.84
N ALA A 37 9.79 29.92 0.04
CA ALA A 37 8.35 30.11 0.08
C ALA A 37 7.69 30.78 -1.16
N ALA A 38 7.50 30.01 -2.23
CA ALA A 38 6.28 30.15 -2.99
C ALA A 38 5.23 29.26 -2.31
N GLN A 39 4.59 29.80 -1.26
CA GLN A 39 3.23 29.39 -0.95
C GLN A 39 2.41 29.72 -2.19
N GLY A 40 2.36 28.80 -3.14
CA GLY A 40 1.41 28.87 -4.22
C GLY A 40 0.04 28.94 -3.58
N LYS A 41 -0.62 30.10 -3.69
CA LYS A 41 -2.06 30.19 -3.50
C LYS A 41 -2.63 29.00 -4.27
N ALA A 42 -3.37 28.14 -3.59
CA ALA A 42 -4.21 27.16 -4.26
C ALA A 42 -4.95 27.93 -5.36
N ALA A 43 -4.87 27.46 -6.61
CA ALA A 43 -5.84 27.88 -7.61
C ALA A 43 -7.20 27.79 -6.92
N GLU A 44 -8.00 28.87 -6.95
CA GLU A 44 -9.37 28.88 -6.41
C GLU A 44 -10.17 27.80 -7.13
N GLY A 45 -10.04 26.56 -6.68
CA GLY A 45 -10.85 25.45 -7.12
C GLY A 45 -12.24 25.59 -6.51
N ASP A 46 -13.21 24.96 -7.15
CA ASP A 46 -14.54 24.74 -6.59
C ASP A 46 -14.36 24.04 -5.23
N THR A 47 -14.55 24.77 -4.13
CA THR A 47 -14.47 24.23 -2.76
C THR A 47 -15.88 24.18 -2.18
N ARG A 48 -16.12 23.20 -1.31
CA ARG A 48 -17.39 23.04 -0.61
C ARG A 48 -17.19 23.13 0.89
N GLN A 49 -18.08 23.85 1.54
CA GLN A 49 -18.20 23.81 3.00
C GLN A 49 -19.01 22.58 3.38
N ILE A 50 -18.45 21.75 4.25
CA ILE A 50 -19.16 20.65 4.89
C ILE A 50 -19.22 20.87 6.39
N THR A 51 -20.18 20.20 7.02
CA THR A 51 -20.33 20.21 8.47
C THR A 51 -20.26 18.79 8.99
N VAL A 52 -19.43 18.58 10.01
CA VAL A 52 -19.20 17.27 10.64
C VAL A 52 -19.56 17.38 12.12
N GLY A 53 -20.51 16.57 12.57
CA GLY A 53 -20.91 16.43 13.98
C GLY A 53 -20.72 15.02 14.52
N GLN A 54 -20.14 14.11 13.73
CA GLN A 54 -19.80 12.75 14.14
C GLN A 54 -18.40 12.37 13.68
N ALA A 55 -17.67 11.61 14.49
CA ALA A 55 -16.26 11.31 14.26
C ALA A 55 -15.92 9.82 14.32
N THR A 56 -15.07 9.33 13.43
CA THR A 56 -14.62 7.94 13.37
C THR A 56 -13.33 7.80 14.17
N ASN A 57 -13.37 7.11 15.33
CA ASN A 57 -12.23 6.93 16.24
C ASN A 57 -11.52 8.24 16.63
N ALA A 58 -12.28 9.28 17.00
CA ALA A 58 -11.71 10.50 17.59
C ALA A 58 -11.36 10.29 19.07
N SER A 59 -10.17 10.76 19.48
CA SER A 59 -9.80 10.87 20.89
C SER A 59 -10.20 12.25 21.43
N ALA A 60 -10.53 12.33 22.71
CA ALA A 60 -10.85 13.59 23.36
C ALA A 60 -10.37 13.60 24.83
N ALA A 61 -9.96 14.77 25.31
CA ALA A 61 -9.59 15.01 26.70
C ALA A 61 -10.32 16.24 27.24
N LEU A 62 -10.69 16.18 28.53
CA LEU A 62 -11.32 17.28 29.26
C LEU A 62 -10.26 18.02 30.07
N SER A 63 -10.31 19.35 30.10
CA SER A 63 -9.44 20.17 30.94
C SER A 63 -9.66 19.88 32.42
N PRO A 64 -8.64 20.07 33.28
CA PRO A 64 -8.76 19.80 34.72
C PRO A 64 -9.87 20.59 35.42
N ASP A 65 -10.22 21.78 34.93
CA ASP A 65 -11.31 22.60 35.45
C ASP A 65 -12.70 22.19 34.93
N GLY A 66 -12.76 21.19 34.03
CA GLY A 66 -13.99 20.65 33.47
C GLY A 66 -14.69 21.55 32.44
N ARG A 67 -14.03 22.61 31.95
CA ARG A 67 -14.66 23.64 31.09
C ARG A 67 -14.37 23.50 29.60
N THR A 68 -13.27 22.87 29.24
CA THR A 68 -12.76 22.84 27.86
C THR A 68 -12.45 21.41 27.45
N ILE A 69 -12.77 21.05 26.22
CA ILE A 69 -12.42 19.78 25.60
C ILE A 69 -11.38 20.06 24.53
N VAL A 70 -10.35 19.21 24.45
CA VAL A 70 -9.50 19.08 23.27
C VAL A 70 -9.83 17.75 22.61
N MET A 71 -9.99 17.73 21.29
CA MET A 71 -10.26 16.51 20.52
C MET A 71 -9.36 16.41 19.30
N ASP A 72 -9.02 15.17 18.94
CA ASP A 72 -8.38 14.83 17.69
C ASP A 72 -9.45 14.36 16.69
N LEU A 73 -9.63 15.14 15.62
CA LEU A 73 -10.52 14.85 14.51
C LEU A 73 -9.75 15.06 13.22
N LEU A 74 -9.70 14.03 12.37
CA LEU A 74 -9.03 14.05 11.08
C LEU A 74 -7.52 14.40 11.17
N ASN A 75 -6.86 13.96 12.25
CA ASN A 75 -5.44 14.24 12.55
C ASN A 75 -5.15 15.74 12.73
N LEU A 76 -6.14 16.45 13.27
CA LEU A 76 -6.08 17.83 13.68
C LEU A 76 -6.57 17.93 15.12
N LEU A 77 -5.95 18.80 15.91
CA LEU A 77 -6.43 19.13 17.24
C LEU A 77 -7.44 20.27 17.17
N TRP A 78 -8.54 20.10 17.88
CA TRP A 78 -9.63 21.07 18.00
C TRP A 78 -9.95 21.30 19.47
N THR A 79 -10.36 22.51 19.82
CA THR A 79 -10.81 22.85 21.17
C THR A 79 -12.26 23.34 21.16
N LEU A 80 -13.05 22.97 22.16
CA LEU A 80 -14.44 23.39 22.31
C LEU A 80 -14.86 23.44 23.79
N PRO A 81 -15.94 24.17 24.14
CA PRO A 81 -16.48 24.15 25.51
C PRO A 81 -16.99 22.76 25.91
N ALA A 82 -16.94 22.42 27.20
CA ALA A 82 -17.38 21.13 27.74
C ALA A 82 -18.89 20.86 27.62
N GLN A 83 -19.67 21.90 27.37
CA GLN A 83 -21.09 21.81 27.03
C GLN A 83 -21.37 21.58 25.55
N GLY A 84 -20.35 21.63 24.70
CA GLY A 84 -20.46 21.51 23.24
C GLY A 84 -20.41 22.86 22.52
N GLY A 85 -20.38 22.80 21.18
CA GLY A 85 -20.36 23.98 20.31
C GLY A 85 -19.52 23.80 19.05
N GLU A 86 -19.20 24.92 18.40
CA GLU A 86 -18.31 24.96 17.23
C GLU A 86 -16.84 24.94 17.68
N PRO A 87 -16.05 23.91 17.33
CA PRO A 87 -14.66 23.81 17.77
C PRO A 87 -13.71 24.75 17.00
N THR A 88 -12.69 25.24 17.69
CA THR A 88 -11.57 26.01 17.12
C THR A 88 -10.40 25.09 16.80
N ARG A 89 -9.87 25.15 15.58
CA ARG A 89 -8.68 24.38 15.17
C ARG A 89 -7.41 24.91 15.86
N LEU A 90 -6.58 24.00 16.37
CA LEU A 90 -5.33 24.31 17.07
C LEU A 90 -4.06 24.00 16.25
N THR A 91 -4.15 23.08 15.28
CA THR A 91 -2.98 22.59 14.53
C THR A 91 -3.20 22.69 13.02
N GLU A 92 -2.10 22.69 12.27
CA GLU A 92 -2.12 22.63 10.81
C GLU A 92 -2.15 21.19 10.29
N ILE A 93 -2.57 21.01 9.04
CA ILE A 93 -2.77 19.68 8.42
C ILE A 93 -1.48 18.86 8.38
N ASP A 94 -0.35 19.47 8.04
CA ASP A 94 0.95 18.77 7.96
C ASP A 94 1.57 18.42 9.30
N GLN A 95 1.00 18.89 10.41
CA GLN A 95 1.44 18.47 11.73
C GLN A 95 0.93 17.06 12.07
N GLU A 96 -0.18 16.61 11.47
CA GLU A 96 -0.76 15.29 11.73
C GLU A 96 -0.93 15.00 13.24
N ALA A 97 -1.40 16.01 13.97
CA ALA A 97 -1.43 16.01 15.41
C ALA A 97 -2.57 15.13 15.95
N SER A 98 -2.26 14.30 16.94
CA SER A 98 -3.21 13.33 17.50
C SER A 98 -2.97 13.07 18.99
N GLU A 99 -3.96 12.44 19.64
CA GLU A 99 -3.92 12.00 21.04
C GLU A 99 -3.47 13.06 22.07
N PRO A 100 -4.18 14.19 22.17
CA PRO A 100 -3.84 15.28 23.08
C PRO A 100 -4.14 14.93 24.55
N ASP A 101 -3.40 15.57 25.46
CA ASP A 101 -3.63 15.56 26.90
C ASP A 101 -3.35 16.94 27.51
N PHE A 102 -4.14 17.34 28.51
CA PHE A 102 -3.95 18.63 29.21
C PHE A 102 -2.94 18.50 30.34
N SER A 103 -2.14 19.56 30.56
CA SER A 103 -1.38 19.70 31.80
C SER A 103 -2.34 19.84 33.00
N PRO A 104 -1.92 19.45 34.22
CA PRO A 104 -2.77 19.54 35.42
C PRO A 104 -3.25 20.96 35.76
N ASP A 105 -2.50 21.98 35.33
CA ASP A 105 -2.88 23.39 35.46
C ASP A 105 -3.77 23.90 34.31
N GLY A 106 -4.06 23.07 33.31
CA GLY A 106 -4.87 23.37 32.13
C GLY A 106 -4.23 24.36 31.14
N ARG A 107 -2.96 24.75 31.32
CA ARG A 107 -2.30 25.79 30.51
C ARG A 107 -1.62 25.26 29.24
N HIS A 108 -1.31 23.97 29.21
CA HIS A 108 -0.56 23.33 28.14
C HIS A 108 -1.25 22.07 27.64
N LEU A 109 -0.87 21.68 26.42
CA LEU A 109 -1.22 20.44 25.77
C LEU A 109 0.04 19.68 25.42
N VAL A 110 0.04 18.37 25.65
CA VAL A 110 0.98 17.43 25.05
C VAL A 110 0.24 16.60 24.03
N TYR A 111 0.88 16.30 22.90
CA TYR A 111 0.29 15.50 21.82
C TYR A 111 1.39 14.83 21.00
N GLN A 112 1.02 13.84 20.19
CA GLN A 112 1.93 13.24 19.21
C GLN A 112 1.72 13.86 17.83
N SER A 113 2.79 14.00 17.05
CA SER A 113 2.76 14.56 15.68
C SER A 113 3.70 13.80 14.77
N TYR A 114 3.28 13.62 13.51
CA TYR A 114 4.00 12.84 12.48
C TYR A 114 4.68 13.74 11.41
N ALA A 115 4.85 15.03 11.70
CA ALA A 115 5.19 16.05 10.70
C ALA A 115 6.48 15.76 9.89
N ASP A 116 7.44 15.03 10.45
CA ASP A 116 8.74 14.72 9.82
C ASP A 116 8.92 13.23 9.47
N GLY A 117 7.87 12.41 9.57
CA GLY A 117 7.92 10.99 9.19
C GLY A 117 8.18 10.00 10.33
N ASN A 118 8.25 10.46 11.58
CA ASN A 118 8.10 9.63 12.78
C ASN A 118 7.21 10.36 13.80
N PHE A 119 6.60 9.63 14.73
CA PHE A 119 5.84 10.26 15.82
C PHE A 119 6.79 10.84 16.86
N HIS A 120 6.60 12.11 17.15
CA HIS A 120 7.26 12.81 18.24
C HIS A 120 6.26 13.46 19.17
N LEU A 121 6.68 13.66 20.42
CA LEU A 121 5.91 14.38 21.41
C LEU A 121 6.11 15.88 21.22
N TRP A 122 5.01 16.63 21.32
CA TRP A 122 5.00 18.08 21.19
C TRP A 122 4.27 18.68 22.37
N LEU A 123 4.74 19.87 22.78
CA LEU A 123 4.14 20.70 23.81
C LEU A 123 3.66 22.00 23.19
N ALA A 124 2.42 22.39 23.43
CA ALA A 124 1.90 23.69 23.08
C ALA A 124 1.13 24.31 24.26
N ARG A 125 0.80 25.60 24.18
CA ARG A 125 -0.21 26.19 25.06
C ARG A 125 -1.58 25.59 24.75
N ALA A 126 -2.51 25.69 25.69
CA ALA A 126 -3.89 25.21 25.52
C ALA A 126 -4.65 25.84 24.35
N ASP A 127 -4.20 27.00 23.87
CA ASP A 127 -4.71 27.68 22.67
C ASP A 127 -3.98 27.26 21.37
N GLY A 128 -3.10 26.26 21.43
CA GLY A 128 -2.31 25.77 20.30
C GLY A 128 -1.04 26.57 19.99
N THR A 129 -0.83 27.73 20.62
CA THR A 129 0.34 28.58 20.35
C THR A 129 1.62 28.08 21.03
N GLY A 130 2.78 28.49 20.52
CA GLY A 130 4.07 28.19 21.12
C GLY A 130 4.45 26.70 21.07
N ALA A 131 3.94 25.97 20.07
CA ALA A 131 4.25 24.56 19.87
C ALA A 131 5.76 24.33 19.74
N ARG A 132 6.29 23.37 20.51
CA ARG A 132 7.68 22.91 20.43
C ARG A 132 7.76 21.39 20.56
N ARG A 133 8.70 20.80 19.83
CA ARG A 133 9.00 19.37 19.91
C ARG A 133 9.73 19.04 21.22
N LEU A 134 9.42 17.89 21.80
CA LEU A 134 10.00 17.38 23.04
C LEU A 134 10.94 16.19 22.83
N THR A 135 10.74 15.40 21.76
CA THR A 135 11.50 14.17 21.47
C THR A 135 11.98 14.16 20.02
N GLU A 136 13.11 13.54 19.72
CA GLU A 136 13.68 13.45 18.36
C GLU A 136 14.18 12.03 18.03
N GLY A 137 14.63 11.82 16.79
CA GLY A 137 15.22 10.56 16.34
C GLY A 137 14.36 9.74 15.36
N ALA A 138 14.76 8.50 15.13
CA ALA A 138 14.19 7.62 14.10
C ALA A 138 13.11 6.63 14.61
N ILE A 139 12.74 6.76 15.90
CA ILE A 139 11.70 5.93 16.52
C ILE A 139 10.43 6.73 16.77
N ASP A 140 9.30 6.03 16.78
CA ASP A 140 8.01 6.62 17.10
C ASP A 140 7.84 6.74 18.63
N HIS A 141 7.28 7.89 19.06
CA HIS A 141 6.94 8.22 20.44
C HIS A 141 5.43 8.49 20.50
N HIS A 142 4.70 7.66 21.24
CA HIS A 142 3.25 7.56 21.16
C HIS A 142 2.54 7.86 22.49
N GLU A 143 1.27 8.25 22.36
CA GLU A 143 0.26 8.25 23.44
C GLU A 143 0.71 9.04 24.71
N PRO A 144 1.17 10.31 24.61
CA PRO A 144 1.73 11.04 25.74
C PRO A 144 0.69 11.40 26.80
N ARG A 145 1.06 11.34 28.09
CA ARG A 145 0.24 11.79 29.24
C ARG A 145 1.05 12.57 30.27
N PHE A 146 0.50 13.69 30.74
CA PHE A 146 1.10 14.45 31.83
C PHE A 146 1.04 13.69 33.16
N SER A 147 2.11 13.82 33.96
CA SER A 147 2.08 13.46 35.37
C SER A 147 1.16 14.40 36.16
N PRO A 148 0.60 13.96 37.31
CA PRO A 148 -0.28 14.79 38.14
C PRO A 148 0.38 16.08 38.65
N ASP A 149 1.71 16.08 38.79
CA ASP A 149 2.50 17.25 39.18
C ASP A 149 2.84 18.19 38.00
N GLY A 150 2.55 17.79 36.77
CA GLY A 150 2.80 18.55 35.54
C GLY A 150 4.27 18.63 35.11
N LYS A 151 5.19 17.92 35.79
CA LYS A 151 6.63 17.98 35.54
C LYS A 151 7.16 16.92 34.58
N ARG A 152 6.38 15.88 34.31
CA ARG A 152 6.81 14.71 33.55
C ARG A 152 5.76 14.30 32.52
N ILE A 153 6.20 13.64 31.47
CA ILE A 153 5.34 13.03 30.44
C ILE A 153 5.62 11.53 30.40
N ALA A 154 4.59 10.70 30.58
CA ALA A 154 4.66 9.27 30.27
C ALA A 154 4.27 9.04 28.81
N TYR A 155 4.94 8.14 28.13
CA TYR A 155 4.66 7.82 26.72
C TYR A 155 5.16 6.41 26.36
N ALA A 156 4.68 5.86 25.25
CA ALA A 156 5.16 4.59 24.72
C ALA A 156 6.21 4.83 23.62
N ALA A 157 7.33 4.11 23.66
CA ALA A 157 8.35 4.20 22.59
C ALA A 157 9.09 2.89 22.38
N GLU A 158 9.65 2.78 21.18
CA GLU A 158 10.40 1.60 20.73
C GLU A 158 11.72 1.48 21.50
N THR A 159 11.97 0.33 22.10
CA THR A 159 13.19 0.03 22.86
C THR A 159 13.50 -1.46 22.76
N GLY A 160 14.65 -1.82 22.17
CA GLY A 160 15.03 -3.23 22.04
C GLY A 160 14.02 -4.07 21.25
N GLY A 161 13.46 -3.52 20.16
CA GLY A 161 12.55 -4.23 19.25
C GLY A 161 11.10 -4.37 19.72
N HIS A 162 10.70 -3.69 20.81
CA HIS A 162 9.32 -3.67 21.31
C HIS A 162 8.97 -2.30 21.89
N TYR A 163 7.69 -2.02 22.10
CA TYR A 163 7.26 -0.83 22.83
C TYR A 163 7.37 -1.01 24.34
N ALA A 164 8.00 -0.04 25.00
CA ALA A 164 8.07 0.11 26.45
C ALA A 164 7.55 1.49 26.86
N ILE A 165 7.22 1.64 28.14
CA ILE A 165 6.82 2.93 28.71
C ILE A 165 8.06 3.70 29.15
N HIS A 166 8.10 4.97 28.77
CA HIS A 166 9.14 5.93 29.11
C HIS A 166 8.55 7.12 29.82
N VAL A 167 9.40 7.82 30.57
CA VAL A 167 9.07 9.06 31.26
C VAL A 167 10.09 10.13 30.87
N LEU A 168 9.59 11.20 30.28
CA LEU A 168 10.35 12.41 29.96
C LEU A 168 10.17 13.43 31.09
N ASP A 169 11.27 13.96 31.61
CA ASP A 169 11.29 15.08 32.53
C ASP A 169 11.31 16.42 31.76
N LEU A 170 10.37 17.32 32.07
CA LEU A 170 10.19 18.56 31.31
C LEU A 170 11.20 19.67 31.64
N ASP A 171 11.80 19.62 32.84
CA ASP A 171 12.77 20.62 33.29
C ASP A 171 14.15 20.32 32.68
N THR A 172 14.53 19.05 32.65
CA THR A 172 15.85 18.59 32.17
C THR A 172 15.85 18.17 30.70
N GLY A 173 14.71 17.75 30.17
CA GLY A 173 14.60 17.10 28.86
C GLY A 173 15.09 15.65 28.84
N GLU A 174 15.45 15.08 29.99
CA GLU A 174 15.94 13.70 30.07
C GLU A 174 14.78 12.70 29.97
N SER A 175 14.92 11.68 29.11
CA SER A 175 13.97 10.57 29.02
C SER A 175 14.56 9.29 29.60
N LYS A 176 13.75 8.59 30.42
CA LYS A 176 14.11 7.33 31.05
C LYS A 176 13.07 6.27 30.77
N ARG A 177 13.55 5.07 30.47
CA ARG A 177 12.73 3.87 30.41
C ARG A 177 12.14 3.58 31.79
N TRP A 178 10.82 3.52 31.90
CA TRP A 178 10.10 3.20 33.13
C TRP A 178 9.89 1.70 33.30
N THR A 179 9.59 1.00 32.21
CA THR A 179 9.29 -0.44 32.23
C THR A 179 10.38 -1.23 31.51
N SER A 180 10.90 -2.29 32.14
CA SER A 180 11.85 -3.21 31.51
C SER A 180 11.20 -4.22 30.55
N GLY A 181 9.86 -4.24 30.45
CA GLY A 181 9.09 -5.26 29.74
C GLY A 181 9.07 -6.60 30.48
N THR A 182 8.37 -7.60 29.91
CA THR A 182 8.44 -9.00 30.36
C THR A 182 9.26 -9.87 29.43
N ASP A 183 9.10 -9.66 28.11
CA ASP A 183 9.91 -10.23 27.04
C ASP A 183 9.77 -9.37 25.76
N ALA A 184 10.59 -9.62 24.73
CA ALA A 184 10.63 -8.81 23.51
C ALA A 184 9.41 -8.96 22.58
N THR A 185 8.52 -9.94 22.82
CA THR A 185 7.27 -10.10 22.06
C THR A 185 6.13 -9.26 22.62
N VAL A 186 6.26 -8.82 23.88
CA VAL A 186 5.26 -8.01 24.58
C VAL A 186 5.42 -6.54 24.22
N GLN A 187 4.29 -5.91 23.90
CA GLN A 187 4.16 -4.52 23.53
C GLN A 187 3.39 -3.81 24.64
N GLU A 188 3.92 -2.67 25.11
CA GLU A 188 3.33 -1.85 26.17
C GLU A 188 2.88 -0.50 25.61
N ALA A 189 1.66 -0.09 25.94
CA ALA A 189 1.00 1.03 25.27
C ALA A 189 -0.03 1.74 26.14
N GLN A 190 -0.44 2.92 25.70
CA GLN A 190 -1.48 3.76 26.29
C GLN A 190 -1.24 3.99 27.79
N PRO A 191 -0.09 4.58 28.18
CA PRO A 191 0.20 4.85 29.57
C PRO A 191 -0.78 5.85 30.18
N PHE A 192 -1.00 5.76 31.48
CA PHE A 192 -1.79 6.70 32.27
C PHE A 192 -1.22 6.74 33.70
N TRP A 193 -1.03 7.93 34.25
CA TRP A 193 -0.49 8.06 35.61
C TRP A 193 -1.54 7.71 36.65
N ARG A 194 -1.13 7.04 37.74
CA ARG A 194 -1.93 7.07 38.96
C ARG A 194 -2.08 8.50 39.46
N PRO A 195 -3.23 8.88 40.05
CA PRO A 195 -3.42 10.22 40.59
C PRO A 195 -2.39 10.63 41.66
N ASP A 196 -1.86 9.65 42.40
CA ASP A 196 -0.80 9.86 43.40
C ASP A 196 0.60 10.11 42.79
N GLY A 197 0.77 9.94 41.47
CA GLY A 197 2.02 10.12 40.73
C GLY A 197 3.08 9.05 40.99
N LYS A 198 2.75 7.97 41.71
CA LYS A 198 3.71 6.94 42.16
C LYS A 198 3.84 5.75 41.22
N ALA A 199 2.88 5.55 40.32
CA ALA A 199 2.93 4.47 39.34
C ALA A 199 2.24 4.85 38.02
N ILE A 200 2.49 4.07 36.99
CA ILE A 200 1.87 4.21 35.66
C ILE A 200 1.09 2.93 35.37
N VAL A 201 -0.17 3.07 34.94
CA VAL A 201 -0.98 2.00 34.36
C VAL A 201 -0.90 2.03 32.84
N PHE A 202 -0.90 0.88 32.18
CA PHE A 202 -0.77 0.78 30.72
C PHE A 202 -1.34 -0.56 30.23
N THR A 203 -1.58 -0.65 28.93
CA THR A 203 -1.97 -1.90 28.27
C THR A 203 -0.74 -2.73 27.90
N SER A 204 -0.87 -4.05 27.99
CA SER A 204 0.21 -4.99 27.70
C SER A 204 -0.32 -6.26 27.03
N GLY A 205 0.37 -6.71 25.98
CA GLY A 205 0.09 -7.99 25.31
C GLY A 205 1.04 -8.26 24.17
N LYS A 206 0.84 -9.38 23.46
CA LYS A 206 1.68 -9.79 22.34
C LYS A 206 1.18 -9.15 21.04
N GLY A 207 2.10 -8.66 20.22
CA GLY A 207 1.76 -7.98 18.96
C GLY A 207 0.83 -6.78 19.19
N ASP A 208 -0.20 -6.62 18.36
CA ASP A 208 -1.21 -5.55 18.46
C ASP A 208 -2.51 -5.99 19.18
N ALA A 209 -2.41 -7.01 20.03
CA ALA A 209 -3.53 -7.54 20.83
C ALA A 209 -3.22 -7.43 22.34
N PRO A 210 -3.25 -6.21 22.92
CA PRO A 210 -3.11 -6.05 24.35
C PRO A 210 -4.24 -6.78 25.10
N GLN A 211 -3.90 -7.74 25.98
CA GLN A 211 -4.89 -8.54 26.73
C GLN A 211 -4.88 -8.24 28.22
N SER A 212 -4.03 -7.34 28.68
CA SER A 212 -3.91 -7.01 30.10
C SER A 212 -3.75 -5.51 30.33
N VAL A 213 -4.28 -5.05 31.48
CA VAL A 213 -3.95 -3.76 32.06
C VAL A 213 -3.00 -4.00 33.23
N VAL A 214 -1.86 -3.33 33.21
CA VAL A 214 -0.75 -3.53 34.14
C VAL A 214 -0.36 -2.20 34.75
N GLN A 215 0.11 -2.24 36.00
CA GLN A 215 0.71 -1.10 36.69
C GLN A 215 2.17 -1.39 37.03
N VAL A 216 3.05 -0.38 36.90
CA VAL A 216 4.44 -0.42 37.39
C VAL A 216 4.76 0.85 38.17
N ASP A 217 5.29 0.71 39.38
CA ASP A 217 5.77 1.82 40.21
C ASP A 217 7.24 2.20 39.93
N ALA A 218 7.73 3.25 40.58
CA ALA A 218 9.08 3.79 40.37
C ALA A 218 10.21 2.80 40.73
N ASP A 219 9.93 1.84 41.61
CA ASP A 219 10.87 0.78 42.01
C ASP A 219 10.83 -0.42 41.04
N GLY A 220 9.98 -0.36 40.00
CA GLY A 220 9.82 -1.41 39.00
C GLY A 220 8.86 -2.53 39.42
N LYS A 221 8.10 -2.37 40.51
CA LYS A 221 7.14 -3.39 40.96
C LYS A 221 5.94 -3.45 40.02
N ARG A 222 5.85 -4.54 39.25
CA ARG A 222 4.77 -4.82 38.30
C ARG A 222 3.58 -5.50 38.98
N THR A 223 2.37 -5.02 38.71
CA THR A 223 1.10 -5.63 39.16
C THR A 223 0.13 -5.70 37.99
N THR A 224 -0.39 -6.89 37.67
CA THR A 224 -1.49 -7.04 36.70
C THR A 224 -2.81 -6.67 37.36
N LEU A 225 -3.52 -5.70 36.80
CA LEU A 225 -4.82 -5.24 37.30
C LEU A 225 -5.99 -5.98 36.63
N VAL A 226 -5.86 -6.26 35.33
CA VAL A 226 -6.87 -6.94 34.51
C VAL A 226 -6.17 -7.85 33.52
N THR A 227 -6.76 -9.02 33.27
CA THR A 227 -6.46 -9.88 32.12
C THR A 227 -7.77 -10.34 31.51
N VAL A 228 -7.91 -10.19 30.19
CA VAL A 228 -9.05 -10.74 29.43
C VAL A 228 -8.62 -12.02 28.71
N THR A 229 -9.53 -12.97 28.61
CA THR A 229 -9.32 -14.23 27.88
C THR A 229 -9.75 -14.16 26.42
N GLU A 230 -10.62 -13.20 26.10
CA GLU A 230 -11.15 -12.96 24.76
C GLU A 230 -10.95 -11.50 24.37
N GLY A 231 -10.61 -11.26 23.11
CA GLY A 231 -10.44 -9.92 22.57
C GLY A 231 -9.21 -9.20 23.13
N ARG A 232 -9.32 -7.88 23.29
CA ARG A 232 -8.23 -7.00 23.75
C ARG A 232 -8.75 -5.86 24.62
N VAL A 233 -7.85 -5.23 25.37
CA VAL A 233 -8.13 -4.07 26.22
C VAL A 233 -7.46 -2.81 25.67
N ALA A 234 -8.11 -1.66 25.83
CA ALA A 234 -7.58 -0.37 25.40
C ALA A 234 -7.94 0.74 26.42
N GLY A 235 -7.25 1.88 26.33
CA GLY A 235 -7.59 3.10 27.03
C GLY A 235 -7.70 2.99 28.56
N PRO A 236 -6.71 2.45 29.29
CA PRO A 236 -6.78 2.38 30.74
C PRO A 236 -6.74 3.79 31.34
N SER A 237 -7.54 4.01 32.39
CA SER A 237 -7.55 5.25 33.18
C SER A 237 -8.03 4.98 34.61
N LEU A 238 -7.72 5.89 35.53
CA LEU A 238 -8.13 5.79 36.93
C LEU A 238 -9.00 6.98 37.34
N SER A 239 -9.95 6.73 38.24
CA SER A 239 -10.70 7.81 38.92
C SER A 239 -9.77 8.76 39.69
N PRO A 240 -10.18 10.02 39.96
CA PRO A 240 -9.37 10.99 40.70
C PRO A 240 -8.87 10.49 42.07
N ASP A 241 -9.69 9.72 42.80
CA ASP A 241 -9.31 9.07 44.06
C ASP A 241 -8.40 7.84 43.89
N GLY A 242 -8.17 7.39 42.65
CA GLY A 242 -7.35 6.23 42.29
C GLY A 242 -7.97 4.88 42.64
N THR A 243 -9.25 4.84 43.03
CA THR A 243 -9.92 3.62 43.51
C THR A 243 -10.58 2.80 42.40
N LYS A 244 -10.91 3.43 41.26
CA LYS A 244 -11.65 2.78 40.16
C LYS A 244 -10.81 2.75 38.89
N LEU A 245 -10.75 1.59 38.25
CA LEU A 245 -10.11 1.38 36.96
C LEU A 245 -11.15 1.37 35.85
N ALA A 246 -10.96 2.22 34.84
CA ALA A 246 -11.68 2.15 33.58
C ALA A 246 -10.78 1.63 32.44
N TYR A 247 -11.36 0.86 31.53
CA TYR A 247 -10.73 0.44 30.27
C TYR A 247 -11.82 0.06 29.25
N VAL A 248 -11.46 0.01 27.97
CA VAL A 248 -12.33 -0.47 26.90
C VAL A 248 -12.03 -1.93 26.63
N HIS A 249 -13.04 -2.80 26.68
CA HIS A 249 -12.94 -4.21 26.27
C HIS A 249 -13.49 -4.37 24.86
N LEU A 250 -12.64 -4.83 23.96
CA LEU A 250 -12.91 -4.99 22.53
C LEU A 250 -12.95 -6.48 22.19
N THR A 251 -14.09 -6.98 21.73
CA THR A 251 -14.28 -8.35 21.19
C THR A 251 -14.72 -8.28 19.72
N SER A 252 -14.80 -9.41 19.02
CA SER A 252 -15.29 -9.44 17.64
C SER A 252 -16.67 -8.81 17.45
N SER A 253 -17.48 -8.77 18.51
CA SER A 253 -18.88 -8.33 18.49
C SER A 253 -19.18 -7.10 19.37
N SER A 254 -18.22 -6.61 20.17
CA SER A 254 -18.49 -5.53 21.13
C SER A 254 -17.29 -4.61 21.38
N ALA A 255 -17.58 -3.38 21.79
CA ALA A 255 -16.58 -2.41 22.26
C ALA A 255 -17.13 -1.68 23.50
N GLY A 256 -16.98 -2.28 24.67
CA GLY A 256 -17.61 -1.81 25.90
C GLY A 256 -16.68 -1.03 26.82
N LEU A 257 -17.18 0.02 27.47
CA LEU A 257 -16.48 0.69 28.57
C LEU A 257 -16.70 -0.10 29.86
N VAL A 258 -15.61 -0.57 30.48
CA VAL A 258 -15.61 -1.30 31.74
C VAL A 258 -15.10 -0.39 32.85
N VAL A 259 -15.78 -0.39 34.00
CA VAL A 259 -15.35 0.26 35.25
C VAL A 259 -15.40 -0.78 36.37
N ASP A 260 -14.28 -1.04 37.03
CA ASP A 260 -14.14 -2.04 38.11
C ASP A 260 -14.77 -3.40 37.79
N GLY A 261 -14.49 -3.89 36.59
CA GLY A 261 -14.96 -5.19 36.10
C GLY A 261 -16.42 -5.21 35.65
N LYS A 262 -17.13 -4.08 35.64
CA LYS A 262 -18.52 -3.97 35.16
C LYS A 262 -18.58 -3.16 33.87
N VAL A 263 -19.23 -3.68 32.85
CA VAL A 263 -19.56 -2.90 31.65
C VAL A 263 -20.55 -1.81 32.05
N VAL A 264 -20.16 -0.55 31.83
CA VAL A 264 -21.00 0.62 32.13
C VAL A 264 -21.56 1.27 30.88
N SER A 265 -21.02 0.99 29.69
CA SER A 265 -21.61 1.42 28.40
C SER A 265 -22.94 0.70 28.14
N GLY A 266 -23.77 1.28 27.27
CA GLY A 266 -25.05 0.68 26.88
C GLY A 266 -24.89 -0.52 25.94
N ASP A 267 -25.93 -1.33 25.83
CA ASP A 267 -25.97 -2.43 24.88
C ASP A 267 -25.84 -1.90 23.45
N GLY A 268 -24.87 -2.44 22.69
CA GLY A 268 -24.59 -2.03 21.32
C GLY A 268 -23.89 -0.66 21.18
N GLU A 269 -23.60 0.04 22.27
CA GLU A 269 -22.75 1.24 22.26
C GLU A 269 -21.31 0.85 21.91
N GLU A 270 -20.73 1.51 20.91
CA GLU A 270 -19.37 1.27 20.46
C GLU A 270 -18.42 2.33 21.01
N VAL A 271 -17.70 1.98 22.07
CA VAL A 271 -16.72 2.86 22.72
C VAL A 271 -15.40 2.83 21.96
N PHE A 272 -14.90 4.01 21.60
CA PHE A 272 -13.62 4.13 20.90
C PHE A 272 -12.45 3.80 21.84
N PRO A 273 -11.33 3.25 21.32
CA PRO A 273 -10.28 2.62 22.13
C PRO A 273 -9.32 3.63 22.79
N PHE A 274 -9.86 4.65 23.45
CA PHE A 274 -9.12 5.71 24.14
C PHE A 274 -9.43 5.77 25.62
N ALA A 275 -8.51 6.34 26.39
CA ALA A 275 -8.68 6.51 27.82
C ALA A 275 -9.87 7.42 28.14
N ALA A 276 -10.82 6.90 28.91
CA ALA A 276 -11.87 7.72 29.51
C ALA A 276 -11.26 8.76 30.46
N ARG A 277 -11.88 9.93 30.55
CA ARG A 277 -11.52 10.99 31.50
C ARG A 277 -12.55 11.07 32.60
N TRP A 278 -12.14 11.53 33.77
CA TRP A 278 -12.97 11.49 34.96
C TRP A 278 -13.21 12.90 35.50
N PRO A 279 -14.35 13.54 35.18
CA PRO A 279 -14.74 14.81 35.80
C PRO A 279 -14.93 14.71 37.33
N SER A 280 -15.24 13.50 37.83
CA SER A 280 -15.35 13.16 39.26
C SER A 280 -15.21 11.64 39.44
N ASP A 281 -15.13 11.14 40.67
CA ASP A 281 -15.08 9.69 40.94
C ASP A 281 -16.34 8.91 40.52
N GLY A 282 -17.43 9.62 40.22
CA GLY A 282 -18.74 9.05 39.88
C GLY A 282 -19.14 9.23 38.42
N GLU A 283 -18.32 9.86 37.58
CA GLU A 283 -18.67 10.20 36.20
C GLU A 283 -17.47 10.02 35.26
N VAL A 284 -17.73 9.51 34.06
CA VAL A 284 -16.75 9.33 32.99
C VAL A 284 -17.12 10.15 31.75
N PHE A 285 -16.11 10.67 31.08
CA PHE A 285 -16.13 11.36 29.79
C PHE A 285 -15.36 10.51 28.76
N TYR A 286 -15.96 10.22 27.61
CA TYR A 286 -15.38 9.30 26.62
C TYR A 286 -15.97 9.54 25.22
N THR A 287 -15.41 8.89 24.20
CA THR A 287 -15.94 8.94 22.82
C THR A 287 -16.54 7.60 22.42
N ALA A 288 -17.72 7.64 21.81
CA ALA A 288 -18.48 6.46 21.37
C ALA A 288 -19.55 6.83 20.33
N ASP A 289 -19.87 5.90 19.43
CA ASP A 289 -20.91 6.07 18.39
C ASP A 289 -20.81 7.37 17.57
N GLY A 290 -19.59 7.83 17.31
CA GLY A 290 -19.34 9.08 16.61
C GLY A 290 -19.42 10.33 17.48
N LYS A 291 -19.70 10.22 18.79
CA LYS A 291 -19.99 11.33 19.68
C LYS A 291 -19.00 11.43 20.83
N ILE A 292 -19.05 12.56 21.52
CA ILE A 292 -18.43 12.77 22.83
C ILE A 292 -19.52 12.60 23.89
N ARG A 293 -19.26 11.84 24.96
CA ARG A 293 -20.27 11.44 25.95
C ARG A 293 -19.80 11.65 27.37
N ARG A 294 -20.76 11.89 28.27
CA ARG A 294 -20.62 11.83 29.73
C ARG A 294 -21.62 10.86 30.33
N ARG A 295 -21.19 10.09 31.33
CA ARG A 295 -22.01 9.04 31.96
C ARG A 295 -21.71 8.91 33.45
N PRO A 296 -22.72 8.81 34.33
CA PRO A 296 -22.54 8.35 35.71
C PRO A 296 -22.15 6.87 35.75
N VAL A 297 -21.10 6.50 36.49
CA VAL A 297 -20.61 5.11 36.56
C VAL A 297 -21.57 4.17 37.31
N THR A 298 -22.46 4.73 38.14
CA THR A 298 -23.50 3.98 38.86
C THR A 298 -24.73 3.67 38.01
N GLY A 299 -24.74 4.08 36.74
CA GLY A 299 -25.91 4.05 35.87
C GLY A 299 -26.72 5.35 35.93
N GLY A 300 -27.47 5.63 34.85
CA GLY A 300 -28.22 6.87 34.67
C GLY A 300 -28.22 7.34 33.21
N PRO A 301 -28.83 8.51 32.92
CA PRO A 301 -28.88 9.04 31.56
C PRO A 301 -27.47 9.42 31.08
N VAL A 302 -27.18 9.07 29.83
CA VAL A 302 -25.98 9.49 29.10
C VAL A 302 -26.21 10.87 28.51
N LYS A 303 -25.20 11.74 28.60
CA LYS A 303 -25.22 13.07 27.97
C LYS A 303 -24.25 13.11 26.81
N ASP A 304 -24.78 13.31 25.60
CA ASP A 304 -23.98 13.66 24.43
C ASP A 304 -23.53 15.12 24.52
N ILE A 305 -22.28 15.39 24.16
CA ILE A 305 -21.71 16.73 24.03
C ILE A 305 -21.62 17.04 22.53
N PRO A 306 -22.50 17.91 22.00
CA PRO A 306 -22.55 18.17 20.58
C PRO A 306 -21.32 18.96 20.13
N PHE A 307 -20.79 18.63 18.97
CA PHE A 307 -19.80 19.45 18.28
C PHE A 307 -20.20 19.64 16.82
N THR A 308 -19.67 20.69 16.20
CA THR A 308 -19.96 21.01 14.80
C THR A 308 -18.71 21.60 14.18
N VAL A 309 -17.95 20.78 13.46
CA VAL A 309 -16.74 21.22 12.75
C VAL A 309 -17.12 21.58 11.32
N ARG A 310 -16.73 22.79 10.90
CA ARG A 310 -16.86 23.24 9.51
C ARG A 310 -15.54 23.02 8.78
N LEU A 311 -15.59 22.27 7.68
CA LEU A 311 -14.43 21.99 6.85
C LEU A 311 -14.64 22.53 5.45
N THR A 312 -13.56 23.09 4.90
CA THR A 312 -13.49 23.42 3.47
C THR A 312 -12.84 22.26 2.75
N VAL A 313 -13.59 21.59 1.88
CA VAL A 313 -13.11 20.43 1.11
C VAL A 313 -12.99 20.82 -0.36
N PRO A 314 -11.86 20.54 -1.02
CA PRO A 314 -11.73 20.78 -2.46
C PRO A 314 -12.58 19.80 -3.25
N ARG A 315 -13.19 20.25 -4.34
CA ARG A 315 -13.72 19.36 -5.36
C ARG A 315 -12.56 18.76 -6.15
N VAL A 316 -12.58 17.44 -6.32
CA VAL A 316 -11.67 16.72 -7.18
C VAL A 316 -12.17 16.86 -8.62
N PRO A 317 -11.42 17.49 -9.53
CA PRO A 317 -11.81 17.57 -10.93
C PRO A 317 -11.66 16.21 -11.61
N GLU A 318 -12.54 15.91 -12.57
CA GLU A 318 -12.32 14.78 -13.46
C GLU A 318 -11.04 15.01 -14.28
N ARG A 319 -10.15 14.00 -14.29
CA ARG A 319 -8.94 14.00 -15.11
C ARG A 319 -9.15 13.03 -16.27
N PRO A 320 -9.22 13.50 -17.52
CA PRO A 320 -9.35 12.60 -18.65
C PRO A 320 -8.10 11.72 -18.74
N ALA A 321 -8.31 10.43 -18.99
CA ALA A 321 -7.21 9.50 -19.20
C ALA A 321 -6.38 9.96 -20.40
N THR A 322 -5.07 10.15 -20.18
CA THR A 322 -4.12 10.58 -21.22
C THR A 322 -3.70 9.44 -22.16
N ARG A 323 -4.21 8.22 -21.93
CA ARG A 323 -3.79 7.02 -22.65
C ARG A 323 -4.45 6.89 -24.02
N ASP A 324 -3.61 6.75 -25.02
CA ASP A 324 -3.98 6.53 -26.41
C ASP A 324 -4.11 5.03 -26.72
N PHE A 325 -5.34 4.61 -27.02
CA PHE A 325 -5.70 3.24 -27.40
C PHE A 325 -5.86 3.03 -28.91
N ASP A 326 -5.73 4.09 -29.72
CA ASP A 326 -6.06 4.05 -31.15
C ASP A 326 -4.83 4.09 -32.05
N SER A 327 -3.75 4.76 -31.63
CA SER A 327 -2.54 4.89 -32.45
C SER A 327 -1.80 3.56 -32.57
N THR A 328 -1.51 3.19 -33.81
CA THR A 328 -0.64 2.06 -34.15
C THR A 328 0.80 2.49 -34.46
N ALA A 329 1.16 3.75 -34.14
CA ALA A 329 2.53 4.24 -34.24
C ALA A 329 3.47 3.39 -33.36
N PRO A 330 4.73 3.17 -33.79
CA PRO A 330 5.68 2.42 -32.98
C PRO A 330 6.01 3.21 -31.71
N ARG A 331 6.02 2.52 -30.58
CA ARG A 331 6.39 3.03 -29.25
C ARG A 331 7.64 2.30 -28.77
N GLU A 332 8.57 3.01 -28.14
CA GLU A 332 9.73 2.40 -27.49
C GLU A 332 9.27 1.46 -26.37
N VAL A 333 9.88 0.28 -26.26
CA VAL A 333 9.67 -0.64 -25.13
C VAL A 333 10.33 -0.06 -23.88
N LYS A 334 9.57 0.07 -22.80
CA LYS A 334 10.02 0.61 -21.51
C LYS A 334 9.96 -0.40 -20.38
N GLY A 335 9.13 -1.42 -20.51
CA GLY A 335 8.95 -2.50 -19.53
C GLY A 335 10.05 -3.56 -19.64
N ILE A 336 11.27 -3.19 -19.25
CA ILE A 336 12.42 -4.11 -19.20
C ILE A 336 12.51 -4.71 -17.80
N VAL A 337 12.38 -6.03 -17.69
CA VAL A 337 12.39 -6.74 -16.41
C VAL A 337 13.65 -7.59 -16.28
N GLY A 338 14.27 -7.53 -15.10
CA GLY A 338 15.41 -8.36 -14.71
C GLY A 338 16.59 -8.36 -15.69
N PRO A 339 17.12 -7.20 -16.14
CA PRO A 339 18.27 -7.20 -17.02
C PRO A 339 19.52 -7.76 -16.34
N SER A 340 20.32 -8.50 -17.10
CA SER A 340 21.57 -9.10 -16.65
C SER A 340 22.65 -9.01 -17.73
N LEU A 341 23.86 -8.59 -17.33
CA LEU A 341 25.05 -8.66 -18.19
C LEU A 341 25.51 -10.11 -18.36
N SER A 342 26.04 -10.43 -19.54
CA SER A 342 26.78 -11.68 -19.76
C SER A 342 28.09 -11.67 -18.97
N PRO A 343 28.66 -12.84 -18.65
CA PRO A 343 29.93 -12.92 -17.93
C PRO A 343 31.04 -12.11 -18.60
N ASP A 344 31.18 -12.18 -19.93
CA ASP A 344 32.18 -11.41 -20.67
C ASP A 344 31.88 -9.89 -20.77
N GLY A 345 30.74 -9.44 -20.25
CA GLY A 345 30.32 -8.04 -20.26
C GLY A 345 29.92 -7.49 -21.64
N LYS A 346 29.80 -8.34 -22.66
CA LYS A 346 29.55 -7.90 -24.04
C LYS A 346 28.09 -8.00 -24.47
N GLN A 347 27.27 -8.75 -23.75
CA GLN A 347 25.86 -8.96 -24.05
C GLN A 347 24.99 -8.61 -22.86
N VAL A 348 23.71 -8.37 -23.14
CA VAL A 348 22.67 -8.20 -22.13
C VAL A 348 21.52 -9.16 -22.42
N ALA A 349 21.01 -9.79 -21.36
CA ALA A 349 19.76 -10.54 -21.37
C ALA A 349 18.71 -9.77 -20.54
N PHE A 350 17.45 -9.75 -20.98
CA PHE A 350 16.35 -9.15 -20.22
C PHE A 350 15.00 -9.69 -20.70
N ALA A 351 13.96 -9.51 -19.89
CA ALA A 351 12.59 -9.80 -20.28
C ALA A 351 11.85 -8.54 -20.75
N ALA A 352 11.07 -8.66 -21.82
CA ALA A 352 10.16 -7.63 -22.30
C ALA A 352 9.12 -8.21 -23.25
N LEU A 353 7.89 -7.67 -23.24
CA LEU A 353 6.79 -8.08 -24.13
C LEU A 353 6.44 -9.59 -24.06
N GLY A 354 6.65 -10.21 -22.89
CA GLY A 354 6.46 -11.64 -22.63
C GLY A 354 7.64 -12.55 -23.01
N ASP A 355 8.69 -12.02 -23.62
CA ASP A 355 9.81 -12.79 -24.18
C ASP A 355 11.13 -12.54 -23.43
N ILE A 356 12.09 -13.47 -23.58
CA ILE A 356 13.49 -13.26 -23.21
C ILE A 356 14.28 -12.77 -24.41
N TRP A 357 14.94 -11.63 -24.25
CA TRP A 357 15.76 -10.98 -25.26
C TRP A 357 17.24 -11.05 -24.90
N VAL A 358 18.09 -11.36 -25.87
CA VAL A 358 19.56 -11.36 -25.73
C VAL A 358 20.20 -10.60 -26.88
N GLY A 359 21.20 -9.78 -26.61
CA GLY A 359 21.98 -9.16 -27.68
C GLY A 359 23.29 -8.52 -27.24
N PRO A 360 24.24 -8.32 -28.18
CA PRO A 360 25.44 -7.54 -27.93
C PRO A 360 25.13 -6.11 -27.53
N ILE A 361 25.88 -5.56 -26.58
CA ILE A 361 25.80 -4.15 -26.21
C ILE A 361 26.09 -3.29 -27.43
N GLY A 362 25.19 -2.34 -27.71
CA GLY A 362 25.26 -1.48 -28.90
C GLY A 362 24.59 -2.04 -30.15
N SER A 363 23.99 -3.23 -30.07
CA SER A 363 23.19 -3.85 -31.14
C SER A 363 21.74 -4.08 -30.70
N THR A 364 20.82 -4.21 -31.66
CA THR A 364 19.44 -4.62 -31.37
C THR A 364 19.41 -6.07 -30.89
N PRO A 365 18.83 -6.38 -29.72
CA PRO A 365 18.73 -7.74 -29.21
C PRO A 365 17.69 -8.56 -29.97
N LYS A 366 17.79 -9.90 -29.85
CA LYS A 366 16.88 -10.87 -30.45
C LYS A 366 16.12 -11.62 -29.36
N ALA A 367 14.86 -11.95 -29.62
CA ALA A 367 14.10 -12.83 -28.74
C ALA A 367 14.64 -14.26 -28.89
N VAL A 368 15.13 -14.85 -27.79
CA VAL A 368 15.67 -16.21 -27.74
C VAL A 368 14.67 -17.20 -27.12
N VAL A 369 13.76 -16.70 -26.27
CA VAL A 369 12.56 -17.43 -25.82
C VAL A 369 11.34 -16.58 -26.17
N SER A 370 10.54 -17.06 -27.11
CA SER A 370 9.29 -16.41 -27.54
C SER A 370 8.26 -17.47 -27.93
N ASP A 371 7.54 -17.97 -26.93
CA ASP A 371 6.63 -19.11 -27.05
C ASP A 371 5.19 -18.78 -26.62
N GLY A 372 4.89 -17.51 -26.37
CA GLY A 372 3.57 -17.02 -25.95
C GLY A 372 3.24 -17.24 -24.47
N ASN A 373 4.15 -17.85 -23.72
CA ASN A 373 4.10 -17.92 -22.26
C ASN A 373 4.71 -16.64 -21.66
N ILE A 374 4.54 -16.46 -20.36
CA ILE A 374 5.17 -15.35 -19.64
C ILE A 374 6.58 -15.78 -19.27
N ASN A 375 7.58 -15.07 -19.79
CA ASN A 375 9.00 -15.32 -19.50
C ASN A 375 9.62 -14.09 -18.82
N SER A 376 10.33 -14.28 -17.70
CA SER A 376 10.89 -13.19 -16.90
C SER A 376 12.19 -13.53 -16.18
N ASP A 377 12.83 -12.51 -15.60
CA ASP A 377 14.04 -12.59 -14.76
C ASP A 377 15.16 -13.51 -15.29
N PRO A 378 15.72 -13.26 -16.49
CA PRO A 378 16.84 -14.05 -16.99
C PRO A 378 18.13 -13.79 -16.19
N ALA A 379 18.89 -14.85 -15.93
CA ALA A 379 20.23 -14.79 -15.36
C ALA A 379 21.20 -15.72 -16.09
N TRP A 380 22.44 -15.27 -16.27
CA TRP A 380 23.46 -16.02 -17.00
C TRP A 380 24.12 -17.09 -16.14
N HIS A 381 24.30 -18.28 -16.72
CA HIS A 381 25.25 -19.23 -16.20
C HIS A 381 26.68 -18.65 -16.32
N PRO A 382 27.62 -18.93 -15.39
CA PRO A 382 28.96 -18.34 -15.40
C PRO A 382 29.79 -18.59 -16.67
N ASP A 383 29.48 -19.64 -17.44
CA ASP A 383 30.14 -19.93 -18.72
C ASP A 383 29.65 -19.08 -19.90
N GLY A 384 28.53 -18.36 -19.75
CA GLY A 384 27.92 -17.54 -20.79
C GLY A 384 27.19 -18.31 -21.90
N SER A 385 27.01 -19.64 -21.79
CA SER A 385 26.34 -20.46 -22.82
C SER A 385 24.84 -20.66 -22.55
N THR A 386 24.44 -20.55 -21.28
CA THR A 386 23.10 -20.90 -20.81
C THR A 386 22.47 -19.76 -20.00
N LEU A 387 21.16 -19.58 -20.12
CA LEU A 387 20.35 -18.74 -19.24
C LEU A 387 19.48 -19.60 -18.33
N VAL A 388 19.28 -19.16 -17.08
CA VAL A 388 18.11 -19.54 -16.27
C VAL A 388 17.08 -18.41 -16.35
N TYR A 389 15.80 -18.75 -16.41
CA TYR A 389 14.71 -17.78 -16.44
C TYR A 389 13.45 -18.35 -15.78
N VAL A 390 12.50 -17.48 -15.43
CA VAL A 390 11.19 -17.85 -14.89
C VAL A 390 10.18 -17.95 -16.02
N SER A 391 9.39 -19.02 -16.07
CA SER A 391 8.33 -19.20 -17.07
C SER A 391 7.14 -19.99 -16.57
N ASP A 392 5.93 -19.56 -16.95
CA ASP A 392 4.66 -20.28 -16.70
C ASP A 392 4.34 -21.36 -17.74
N ARG A 393 5.26 -21.66 -18.65
CA ARG A 393 5.07 -22.67 -19.71
C ARG A 393 4.82 -24.10 -19.21
N GLY A 394 5.10 -24.38 -17.93
CA GLY A 394 4.76 -25.65 -17.28
C GLY A 394 3.28 -25.80 -16.94
N GLY A 395 2.52 -24.69 -16.97
CA GLY A 395 1.11 -24.61 -16.58
C GLY A 395 0.89 -24.48 -15.08
N HIS A 396 -0.21 -23.82 -14.68
CA HIS A 396 -0.70 -23.63 -13.31
C HIS A 396 0.19 -22.79 -12.36
N ALA A 397 1.51 -22.76 -12.57
CA ALA A 397 2.49 -21.98 -11.81
C ALA A 397 3.72 -21.64 -12.67
N ALA A 398 4.51 -20.66 -12.22
CA ALA A 398 5.78 -20.30 -12.86
C ALA A 398 6.93 -21.14 -12.30
N ASP A 399 7.85 -21.60 -13.15
CA ASP A 399 9.00 -22.41 -12.79
C ASP A 399 10.31 -21.86 -13.34
N LEU A 400 11.43 -22.39 -12.86
CA LEU A 400 12.73 -22.14 -13.45
C LEU A 400 12.94 -23.03 -14.67
N TRP A 401 13.46 -22.41 -15.73
CA TRP A 401 13.82 -23.06 -16.98
C TRP A 401 15.24 -22.67 -17.36
N LEU A 402 15.97 -23.61 -17.95
CA LEU A 402 17.25 -23.35 -18.59
C LEU A 402 17.05 -23.21 -20.09
N HIS A 403 17.77 -22.29 -20.71
CA HIS A 403 17.83 -22.09 -22.16
C HIS A 403 19.29 -22.11 -22.62
N ASP A 404 19.61 -23.04 -23.50
CA ASP A 404 20.93 -23.16 -24.15
C ASP A 404 20.97 -22.26 -25.40
N LEU A 405 21.94 -21.36 -25.47
CA LEU A 405 21.98 -20.31 -26.51
C LEU A 405 22.43 -20.84 -27.88
N ASP A 406 23.13 -21.98 -27.93
CA ASP A 406 23.66 -22.54 -29.16
C ASP A 406 22.62 -23.44 -29.86
N SER A 407 22.02 -24.36 -29.11
CA SER A 407 21.01 -25.31 -29.59
C SER A 407 19.59 -24.73 -29.60
N GLY A 408 19.31 -23.74 -28.75
CA GLY A 408 17.98 -23.21 -28.50
C GLY A 408 17.09 -24.11 -27.63
N GLU A 409 17.64 -25.20 -27.09
CA GLU A 409 16.88 -26.13 -26.25
C GLU A 409 16.48 -25.49 -24.92
N ASN A 410 15.35 -25.94 -24.38
CA ASN A 410 14.83 -25.49 -23.09
C ASN A 410 14.58 -26.68 -22.17
N ARG A 411 15.04 -26.59 -20.92
CA ARG A 411 14.88 -27.63 -19.89
C ARG A 411 14.24 -27.08 -18.64
N ARG A 412 13.12 -27.67 -18.19
CA ARG A 412 12.49 -27.35 -16.91
C ARG A 412 13.41 -27.77 -15.76
N LEU A 413 13.64 -26.88 -14.80
CA LEU A 413 14.49 -27.10 -13.64
C LEU A 413 13.68 -27.35 -12.35
N THR A 414 12.49 -26.75 -12.23
CA THR A 414 11.62 -26.90 -11.04
C THR A 414 10.17 -27.24 -11.40
N ASP A 415 9.42 -27.77 -10.43
CA ASP A 415 7.96 -27.94 -10.46
C ASP A 415 7.40 -27.77 -9.04
N LEU A 416 7.35 -26.53 -8.55
CA LEU A 416 7.08 -26.24 -7.12
C LEU A 416 5.68 -25.70 -6.83
N GLN A 417 4.86 -25.48 -7.86
CA GLN A 417 3.49 -24.99 -7.72
C GLN A 417 3.39 -23.69 -6.89
N GLY A 418 4.20 -22.68 -7.21
CA GLY A 418 4.17 -21.38 -6.55
C GLY A 418 4.65 -20.21 -7.40
N MET A 419 4.94 -19.08 -6.76
CA MET A 419 5.41 -17.87 -7.44
C MET A 419 6.93 -17.76 -7.29
N LEU A 420 7.65 -18.01 -8.38
CA LEU A 420 9.11 -17.96 -8.44
C LEU A 420 9.57 -16.63 -9.06
N SER A 421 10.69 -16.09 -8.58
CA SER A 421 11.27 -14.85 -9.13
C SER A 421 12.77 -14.74 -8.85
N GLY A 422 13.45 -13.89 -9.63
CA GLY A 422 14.83 -13.47 -9.41
C GLY A 422 15.86 -14.61 -9.24
N PRO A 423 15.97 -15.57 -10.17
CA PRO A 423 16.99 -16.59 -10.11
C PRO A 423 18.40 -16.00 -10.26
N ALA A 424 19.39 -16.62 -9.60
CA ALA A 424 20.80 -16.28 -9.73
C ALA A 424 21.66 -17.54 -9.64
N PHE A 425 22.63 -17.70 -10.54
CA PHE A 425 23.59 -18.80 -10.46
C PHE A 425 24.64 -18.55 -9.37
N ALA A 426 25.05 -19.64 -8.71
CA ALA A 426 26.29 -19.67 -7.95
C ALA A 426 27.51 -19.53 -8.87
N PRO A 427 28.67 -19.04 -8.38
CA PRO A 427 29.89 -18.90 -9.19
C PRO A 427 30.35 -20.20 -9.85
N ASP A 428 30.02 -21.36 -9.28
CA ASP A 428 30.37 -22.68 -9.83
C ASP A 428 29.41 -23.18 -10.92
N GLY A 429 28.29 -22.48 -11.15
CA GLY A 429 27.26 -22.82 -12.12
C GLY A 429 26.37 -24.02 -11.74
N LYS A 430 26.61 -24.67 -10.60
CA LYS A 430 25.92 -25.92 -10.22
C LYS A 430 24.66 -25.69 -9.42
N THR A 431 24.51 -24.51 -8.84
CA THR A 431 23.37 -24.16 -7.99
C THR A 431 22.72 -22.87 -8.48
N VAL A 432 21.39 -22.80 -8.40
CA VAL A 432 20.62 -21.56 -8.62
C VAL A 432 19.88 -21.20 -7.34
N ALA A 433 20.04 -19.97 -6.86
CA ALA A 433 19.20 -19.39 -5.81
C ALA A 433 18.00 -18.66 -6.43
N PHE A 434 16.84 -18.68 -5.79
CA PHE A 434 15.63 -17.99 -6.26
C PHE A 434 14.69 -17.65 -5.09
N SER A 435 13.77 -16.71 -5.32
CA SER A 435 12.69 -16.39 -4.36
C SER A 435 11.44 -17.19 -4.69
N PHE A 436 10.80 -17.72 -3.65
CA PHE A 436 9.55 -18.48 -3.67
C PHE A 436 8.50 -17.74 -2.81
N TRP A 437 7.30 -17.53 -3.36
CA TRP A 437 6.22 -16.74 -2.75
C TRP A 437 6.64 -15.34 -2.27
N ALA A 438 7.59 -14.72 -2.98
CA ALA A 438 8.14 -13.39 -2.68
C ALA A 438 8.61 -13.20 -1.22
N SER A 439 9.01 -14.29 -0.56
CA SER A 439 9.38 -14.27 0.85
C SER A 439 10.34 -15.37 1.28
N VAL A 440 10.51 -16.44 0.51
CA VAL A 440 11.39 -17.57 0.88
C VAL A 440 12.51 -17.68 -0.13
N VAL A 441 13.76 -17.64 0.32
CA VAL A 441 14.91 -17.92 -0.55
C VAL A 441 15.17 -19.43 -0.54
N GLN A 442 15.25 -20.01 -1.73
CA GLN A 442 15.55 -21.41 -1.95
C GLN A 442 16.74 -21.55 -2.90
N THR A 443 17.39 -22.71 -2.87
CA THR A 443 18.36 -23.12 -3.89
C THR A 443 17.90 -24.38 -4.59
N VAL A 444 18.29 -24.54 -5.85
CA VAL A 444 18.11 -25.77 -6.63
C VAL A 444 19.45 -26.20 -7.23
N ASP A 445 19.76 -27.49 -7.10
CA ASP A 445 20.88 -28.11 -7.79
C ASP A 445 20.54 -28.32 -9.27
N VAL A 446 21.41 -27.82 -10.16
CA VAL A 446 21.15 -27.77 -11.60
C VAL A 446 21.07 -29.15 -12.23
N ALA A 447 21.88 -30.11 -11.75
CA ALA A 447 21.96 -31.44 -12.33
C ALA A 447 20.77 -32.33 -11.91
N SER A 448 20.44 -32.33 -10.62
CA SER A 448 19.43 -33.20 -10.03
C SER A 448 18.03 -32.57 -9.93
N GLY A 449 17.92 -31.24 -9.96
CA GLY A 449 16.68 -30.52 -9.66
C GLY A 449 16.30 -30.53 -8.18
N ALA A 450 17.19 -30.97 -7.29
CA ALA A 450 16.91 -31.02 -5.85
C ALA A 450 16.83 -29.60 -5.26
N VAL A 451 15.72 -29.28 -4.60
CA VAL A 451 15.46 -27.97 -4.00
C VAL A 451 15.69 -28.01 -2.49
N ARG A 452 16.35 -26.96 -1.96
CA ARG A 452 16.59 -26.73 -0.53
C ARG A 452 16.10 -25.35 -0.13
N THR A 453 15.33 -25.27 0.96
CA THR A 453 14.99 -23.99 1.58
C THR A 453 16.19 -23.42 2.34
N VAL A 454 16.46 -22.12 2.15
CA VAL A 454 17.56 -21.39 2.81
C VAL A 454 17.03 -20.50 3.94
N THR A 455 16.05 -19.63 3.66
CA THR A 455 15.47 -18.74 4.68
C THR A 455 14.08 -19.21 5.12
N PRO A 456 13.67 -18.93 6.37
CA PRO A 456 12.31 -19.21 6.79
C PRO A 456 11.28 -18.27 6.15
N VAL A 457 11.41 -16.94 6.18
CA VAL A 457 10.50 -15.95 5.52
C VAL A 457 11.14 -14.55 5.47
N GLY A 458 10.80 -13.71 4.49
CA GLY A 458 10.99 -12.24 4.45
C GLY A 458 12.04 -11.70 3.47
N ALA A 459 12.63 -12.53 2.62
CA ALA A 459 13.75 -12.20 1.74
C ALA A 459 13.42 -12.40 0.25
N ASN A 460 14.03 -11.59 -0.61
CA ASN A 460 13.83 -11.65 -2.08
C ASN A 460 15.15 -11.79 -2.85
N ARG A 461 15.13 -11.56 -4.18
CA ARG A 461 16.21 -11.76 -5.16
C ARG A 461 17.60 -11.78 -4.53
N ALA A 462 18.21 -12.96 -4.54
CA ALA A 462 19.45 -13.24 -3.82
C ALA A 462 20.69 -13.12 -4.74
N THR A 463 21.84 -12.89 -4.13
CA THR A 463 23.17 -12.89 -4.77
C THR A 463 24.10 -13.80 -3.99
N PHE A 464 24.95 -14.56 -4.68
CA PHE A 464 25.99 -15.35 -4.03
C PHE A 464 27.20 -14.49 -3.67
N SER A 465 27.92 -14.87 -2.61
CA SER A 465 29.30 -14.45 -2.41
C SER A 465 30.21 -15.01 -3.51
N ALA A 466 31.37 -14.39 -3.74
CA ALA A 466 32.32 -14.80 -4.78
C ALA A 466 32.82 -16.25 -4.62
N ASP A 467 32.89 -16.75 -3.38
CA ASP A 467 33.25 -18.14 -3.08
C ASP A 467 32.06 -19.12 -3.11
N GLY A 468 30.84 -18.63 -3.35
CA GLY A 468 29.61 -19.41 -3.38
C GLY A 468 29.14 -19.94 -2.02
N THR A 469 29.78 -19.57 -0.91
CA THR A 469 29.46 -20.13 0.42
C THR A 469 28.32 -19.40 1.14
N LYS A 470 27.95 -18.21 0.66
CA LYS A 470 26.95 -17.34 1.29
C LYS A 470 25.95 -16.81 0.27
N LEU A 471 24.76 -16.48 0.76
CA LEU A 471 23.76 -15.72 0.02
C LEU A 471 23.49 -14.39 0.73
N SER A 472 23.33 -13.32 -0.04
CA SER A 472 22.79 -12.06 0.45
C SER A 472 21.51 -11.68 -0.30
N CYS A 473 20.61 -11.00 0.38
CA CYS A 473 19.31 -10.59 -0.16
C CYS A 473 18.77 -9.37 0.59
N ALA A 474 17.80 -8.67 0.02
CA ALA A 474 17.05 -7.66 0.76
C ALA A 474 15.96 -8.33 1.60
N ALA A 475 15.91 -8.02 2.89
CA ALA A 475 14.93 -8.55 3.82
C ALA A 475 14.35 -7.44 4.71
N LEU A 476 13.07 -7.59 5.08
CA LEU A 476 12.43 -6.66 6.02
C LEU A 476 12.90 -6.96 7.45
N VAL A 477 13.39 -5.93 8.14
CA VAL A 477 13.54 -5.94 9.59
C VAL A 477 12.46 -5.05 10.19
N PRO A 478 11.37 -5.63 10.75
CA PRO A 478 10.31 -4.86 11.40
C PRO A 478 10.87 -4.01 12.53
N ALA A 479 10.32 -2.81 12.74
CA ALA A 479 10.69 -1.99 13.88
C ALA A 479 10.25 -2.64 15.20
N THR A 480 9.02 -3.17 15.24
CA THR A 480 8.46 -3.91 16.38
C THR A 480 7.43 -4.96 15.92
N PRO A 481 7.05 -5.93 16.79
CA PRO A 481 5.87 -6.77 16.57
C PRO A 481 4.52 -6.04 16.54
N ARG A 482 4.40 -4.84 17.14
CA ARG A 482 3.15 -4.04 17.14
C ARG A 482 2.92 -3.38 15.78
N TYR A 483 3.96 -2.72 15.26
CA TYR A 483 3.96 -2.06 13.95
C TYR A 483 4.93 -2.78 13.04
N ARG A 484 4.36 -3.55 12.11
CA ARG A 484 5.07 -4.46 11.20
C ARG A 484 5.99 -3.76 10.22
N GLU A 485 5.80 -2.47 9.98
CA GLU A 485 6.65 -1.63 9.15
C GLU A 485 8.08 -1.55 9.71
N GLY A 486 9.07 -1.52 8.83
CA GLY A 486 10.48 -1.50 9.22
C GLY A 486 11.38 -1.05 8.08
N SER A 487 12.63 -1.49 8.08
CA SER A 487 13.59 -1.16 7.03
C SER A 487 13.97 -2.40 6.21
N ASN A 488 14.14 -2.19 4.91
CA ASN A 488 14.76 -3.19 4.03
C ASN A 488 16.27 -3.15 4.27
N ARG A 489 16.80 -4.22 4.83
CA ARG A 489 18.22 -4.40 5.15
C ARG A 489 18.83 -5.51 4.30
N ILE A 490 20.16 -5.54 4.25
CA ILE A 490 20.90 -6.64 3.61
C ILE A 490 20.96 -7.79 4.61
N LEU A 491 20.34 -8.92 4.28
CA LEU A 491 20.45 -10.17 5.01
C LEU A 491 21.52 -11.03 4.34
N THR A 492 22.58 -11.38 5.07
CA THR A 492 23.61 -12.35 4.64
C THR A 492 23.44 -13.66 5.40
N ILE A 493 23.51 -14.78 4.69
CA ILE A 493 23.25 -16.13 5.18
C ILE A 493 24.43 -17.03 4.81
N ASP A 494 24.99 -17.72 5.79
CA ASP A 494 25.96 -18.80 5.56
C ASP A 494 25.23 -20.09 5.18
N LEU A 495 25.57 -20.68 4.02
CA LEU A 495 24.84 -21.84 3.49
C LEU A 495 25.16 -23.15 4.21
N ALA A 496 26.30 -23.21 4.89
CA ALA A 496 26.75 -24.38 5.63
C ALA A 496 26.16 -24.39 7.04
N SER A 497 26.28 -23.29 7.78
CA SER A 497 25.80 -23.19 9.16
C SER A 497 24.34 -22.76 9.28
N GLY A 498 23.81 -22.04 8.28
CA GLY A 498 22.51 -21.37 8.35
C GLY A 498 22.53 -20.08 9.18
N GLU A 499 23.70 -19.61 9.62
CA GLU A 499 23.83 -18.36 10.37
C GLU A 499 23.42 -17.16 9.52
N THR A 500 22.70 -16.21 10.13
CA THR A 500 22.17 -15.02 9.46
C THR A 500 22.65 -13.72 10.11
N HIS A 501 22.96 -12.72 9.29
CA HIS A 501 23.33 -11.38 9.73
C HIS A 501 22.56 -10.31 8.95
N TYR A 502 22.10 -9.26 9.62
CA TYR A 502 21.43 -8.12 9.00
C TYR A 502 22.32 -6.88 9.04
N ASP A 503 22.54 -6.28 7.88
CA ASP A 503 23.34 -5.08 7.70
C ASP A 503 22.50 -3.91 7.20
N GLU A 504 22.79 -2.74 7.76
CA GLU A 504 22.25 -1.45 7.34
C GLU A 504 23.39 -0.62 6.75
N PRO A 505 23.62 -0.71 5.42
CA PRO A 505 24.85 -0.17 4.82
C PRO A 505 24.91 1.37 4.87
N VAL A 506 23.76 2.03 5.06
CA VAL A 506 23.66 3.46 5.35
C VAL A 506 22.72 3.62 6.56
N PRO A 507 23.23 4.08 7.72
CA PRO A 507 22.42 4.26 8.91
C PRO A 507 21.19 5.16 8.67
N GLY A 508 20.05 4.76 9.20
CA GLY A 508 18.74 5.39 9.07
C GLY A 508 18.07 5.24 7.69
N LYS A 509 18.67 4.48 6.74
CA LYS A 509 18.14 4.34 5.38
C LYS A 509 17.71 2.90 5.08
N SER A 510 16.68 2.78 4.25
CA SER A 510 16.12 1.51 3.78
C SER A 510 16.42 1.31 2.30
N LEU A 511 16.75 0.08 1.90
CA LEU A 511 16.82 -0.30 0.48
C LEU A 511 15.49 0.02 -0.22
N ALA A 512 15.58 0.44 -1.48
CA ALA A 512 14.48 1.07 -2.22
C ALA A 512 13.25 0.18 -2.39
N ASN A 513 13.42 -1.13 -2.51
CA ASN A 513 12.35 -2.13 -2.50
C ASN A 513 12.97 -3.51 -2.20
N ARG A 514 12.15 -4.56 -2.17
CA ARG A 514 12.65 -5.95 -2.07
C ARG A 514 12.39 -6.73 -3.35
N ILE A 515 12.54 -6.11 -4.51
CA ILE A 515 12.21 -6.72 -5.80
C ILE A 515 13.46 -6.69 -6.68
N ASP A 516 13.99 -5.50 -6.90
CA ASP A 516 15.06 -5.24 -7.86
C ASP A 516 16.12 -4.24 -7.36
N ALA A 517 16.01 -3.76 -6.12
CA ALA A 517 16.96 -2.82 -5.53
C ALA A 517 18.33 -3.42 -5.17
N GLY A 518 18.56 -4.72 -5.37
CA GLY A 518 19.73 -5.44 -4.86
C GLY A 518 19.53 -5.94 -3.41
N PRO A 519 20.58 -6.40 -2.72
CA PRO A 519 21.99 -6.28 -3.07
C PRO A 519 22.42 -7.20 -4.23
N VAL A 520 23.49 -6.80 -4.93
CA VAL A 520 24.22 -7.65 -5.90
C VAL A 520 25.73 -7.54 -5.64
N HIS A 521 26.37 -8.68 -5.40
CA HIS A 521 27.80 -8.72 -5.08
C HIS A 521 28.65 -8.72 -6.34
N SER A 522 29.80 -8.05 -6.28
CA SER A 522 30.77 -8.11 -7.35
C SER A 522 31.39 -9.52 -7.43
N PRO A 523 31.71 -10.01 -8.64
CA PRO A 523 32.23 -11.37 -8.82
C PRO A 523 33.56 -11.66 -8.12
N ASP A 524 34.36 -10.62 -7.87
CA ASP A 524 35.62 -10.69 -7.13
C ASP A 524 35.43 -10.63 -5.60
N GLY A 525 34.22 -10.39 -5.12
CA GLY A 525 33.89 -10.28 -3.69
C GLY A 525 34.32 -8.97 -3.04
N THR A 526 34.68 -7.94 -3.82
CA THR A 526 35.17 -6.66 -3.28
C THR A 526 34.05 -5.70 -2.89
N TYR A 527 32.93 -5.70 -3.62
CA TYR A 527 31.86 -4.71 -3.47
C TYR A 527 30.47 -5.35 -3.46
N THR A 528 29.51 -4.65 -2.88
CA THR A 528 28.08 -4.90 -3.09
C THR A 528 27.39 -3.64 -3.58
N ALA A 529 26.51 -3.78 -4.56
CA ALA A 529 25.70 -2.70 -5.13
C ALA A 529 24.23 -2.85 -4.72
N TYR A 530 23.60 -1.73 -4.40
CA TYR A 530 22.20 -1.67 -3.98
C TYR A 530 21.62 -0.27 -4.23
N VAL A 531 20.29 -0.15 -4.22
CA VAL A 531 19.58 1.11 -4.51
C VAL A 531 19.06 1.74 -3.22
N LEU A 532 19.40 3.01 -3.01
CA LEU A 532 18.90 3.87 -1.93
C LEU A 532 18.44 5.21 -2.52
N GLY A 533 17.29 5.72 -2.09
CA GLY A 533 16.78 7.03 -2.54
C GLY A 533 16.63 7.17 -4.05
N GLY A 534 16.57 6.06 -4.78
CA GLY A 534 16.52 6.00 -6.24
C GLY A 534 17.86 6.08 -6.98
N THR A 535 19.01 5.95 -6.31
CA THR A 535 20.35 5.92 -6.92
C THR A 535 21.10 4.65 -6.53
N VAL A 536 22.12 4.25 -7.31
CA VAL A 536 23.01 3.13 -6.98
C VAL A 536 24.04 3.57 -5.94
N HIS A 537 24.21 2.73 -4.92
CA HIS A 537 25.24 2.85 -3.90
C HIS A 537 26.12 1.59 -3.88
N LEU A 538 27.38 1.78 -3.49
CA LEU A 538 28.38 0.72 -3.37
C LEU A 538 28.98 0.72 -1.97
N SER A 539 29.07 -0.44 -1.34
CA SER A 539 29.86 -0.68 -0.12
C SER A 539 30.93 -1.72 -0.39
N THR A 540 32.08 -1.64 0.30
CA THR A 540 33.08 -2.72 0.28
C THR A 540 32.52 -3.94 0.99
N LEU A 541 32.98 -5.14 0.64
CA LEU A 541 32.62 -6.39 1.33
C LEU A 541 33.79 -6.92 2.14
N ASP A 542 33.51 -7.46 3.32
CA ASP A 542 34.46 -8.32 4.04
C ASP A 542 34.39 -9.78 3.55
N SER A 543 35.29 -10.64 4.05
CA SER A 543 35.28 -12.07 3.71
C SER A 543 34.04 -12.84 4.21
N ALA A 544 33.27 -12.24 5.11
CA ALA A 544 31.98 -12.76 5.54
C ALA A 544 30.84 -12.34 4.61
N GLY A 545 31.14 -11.61 3.52
CA GLY A 545 30.13 -11.11 2.57
C GLY A 545 29.26 -10.00 3.16
N ARG A 546 29.77 -9.27 4.17
CA ARG A 546 29.05 -8.17 4.81
C ARG A 546 29.55 -6.81 4.28
N PRO A 547 28.63 -5.85 4.06
CA PRO A 547 29.01 -4.50 3.68
C PRO A 547 29.81 -3.83 4.81
N THR A 548 30.90 -3.17 4.43
CA THR A 548 31.79 -2.43 5.32
C THR A 548 32.10 -1.05 4.74
N GLY A 549 32.67 -0.18 5.56
CA GLY A 549 33.04 1.17 5.15
C GLY A 549 31.83 2.09 4.90
N THR A 550 32.10 3.26 4.34
CA THR A 550 31.06 4.24 3.97
C THR A 550 30.55 3.95 2.58
N ALA A 551 29.22 3.90 2.42
CA ALA A 551 28.58 3.74 1.13
C ALA A 551 28.94 4.88 0.16
N ARG A 552 29.40 4.54 -1.05
CA ARG A 552 29.65 5.50 -2.13
C ARG A 552 28.47 5.51 -3.09
N ARG A 553 27.83 6.66 -3.27
CA ARG A 553 26.86 6.88 -4.36
C ARG A 553 27.59 6.81 -5.70
N LEU A 554 27.13 5.95 -6.61
CA LEU A 554 27.76 5.72 -7.92
C LEU A 554 27.24 6.70 -8.98
N ASN A 555 25.95 7.06 -8.93
CA ASN A 555 25.29 7.88 -9.93
C ASN A 555 24.31 8.90 -9.31
N ASP A 556 23.89 9.89 -10.11
CA ASP A 556 22.94 10.94 -9.69
C ASP A 556 21.58 10.84 -10.41
N GLU A 557 21.40 9.83 -11.27
CA GLU A 557 20.16 9.56 -11.98
C GLU A 557 19.36 8.42 -11.33
N THR A 558 18.11 8.28 -11.73
CA THR A 558 17.27 7.18 -11.25
C THR A 558 17.91 5.83 -11.61
N ALA A 559 17.92 4.89 -10.66
CA ALA A 559 18.49 3.57 -10.87
C ALA A 559 17.69 2.48 -10.16
N ASP A 560 17.53 1.34 -10.84
CA ASP A 560 16.96 0.09 -10.35
C ASP A 560 17.68 -1.10 -11.05
N CYS A 561 17.50 -2.34 -10.59
CA CYS A 561 18.06 -3.55 -11.23
C CYS A 561 19.60 -3.54 -11.46
N PRO A 562 20.46 -3.27 -10.47
CA PRO A 562 21.90 -3.33 -10.68
C PRO A 562 22.38 -4.76 -11.07
N SER A 563 23.35 -4.86 -11.97
CA SER A 563 23.97 -6.12 -12.43
C SER A 563 25.44 -5.90 -12.81
N TRP A 564 26.34 -6.79 -12.36
CA TRP A 564 27.79 -6.67 -12.56
C TRP A 564 28.28 -7.36 -13.84
N SER A 565 29.33 -6.83 -14.46
CA SER A 565 30.20 -7.60 -15.37
C SER A 565 31.12 -8.54 -14.59
N ALA A 566 31.58 -9.66 -15.20
CA ALA A 566 32.43 -10.63 -14.50
C ALA A 566 33.78 -10.03 -14.02
N ASP A 567 34.30 -9.02 -14.71
CA ASP A 567 35.53 -8.32 -14.34
C ASP A 567 35.35 -7.30 -13.20
N GLY A 568 34.12 -7.09 -12.72
CA GLY A 568 33.78 -6.14 -11.66
C GLY A 568 34.00 -4.66 -12.03
N GLN A 569 34.27 -4.33 -13.30
CA GLN A 569 34.57 -2.96 -13.71
C GLN A 569 33.35 -2.16 -14.14
N SER A 570 32.27 -2.84 -14.56
CA SER A 570 31.06 -2.21 -15.06
C SER A 570 29.81 -2.67 -14.30
N LEU A 571 28.86 -1.76 -14.15
CA LEU A 571 27.56 -2.02 -13.55
C LEU A 571 26.44 -1.58 -14.49
N LEU A 572 25.61 -2.53 -14.91
CA LEU A 572 24.36 -2.28 -15.62
C LEU A 572 23.27 -1.92 -14.61
N TYR A 573 22.39 -0.97 -14.97
CA TYR A 573 21.17 -0.67 -14.21
C TYR A 573 20.10 -0.09 -15.15
N LEU A 574 18.86 -0.04 -14.67
CA LEU A 574 17.75 0.63 -15.34
C LEU A 574 17.58 2.05 -14.83
N SER A 575 17.48 3.00 -15.74
CA SER A 575 17.10 4.40 -15.47
C SER A 575 15.93 4.74 -16.37
N ASN A 576 14.74 4.94 -15.81
CA ASN A 576 13.59 5.50 -16.52
C ASN A 576 13.20 4.73 -17.80
N GLY A 577 13.27 3.40 -17.75
CA GLY A 577 12.95 2.51 -18.88
C GLY A 577 14.12 2.25 -19.84
N ARG A 578 15.32 2.76 -19.53
CA ARG A 578 16.52 2.59 -20.36
C ARG A 578 17.63 1.87 -19.60
N LEU A 579 18.36 1.03 -20.31
CA LEU A 579 19.57 0.39 -19.79
C LEU A 579 20.74 1.38 -19.78
N ARG A 580 21.47 1.39 -18.66
CA ARG A 580 22.63 2.25 -18.41
C ARG A 580 23.80 1.39 -17.97
N LEU A 581 24.97 1.63 -18.52
CA LEU A 581 26.21 0.95 -18.14
C LEU A 581 27.16 1.96 -17.50
N ALA A 582 27.39 1.84 -16.20
CA ALA A 582 28.31 2.69 -15.46
C ALA A 582 29.68 2.02 -15.31
N ASP A 583 30.73 2.81 -15.54
CA ASP A 583 32.08 2.50 -15.06
C ASP A 583 32.10 2.63 -13.54
N VAL A 584 32.45 1.55 -12.84
CA VAL A 584 32.35 1.46 -11.38
C VAL A 584 33.26 2.49 -10.71
N ARG A 585 34.46 2.73 -11.23
CA ARG A 585 35.44 3.63 -10.63
C ARG A 585 35.03 5.10 -10.72
N THR A 586 34.49 5.53 -11.86
CA THR A 586 34.20 6.93 -12.16
C THR A 586 32.73 7.31 -11.97
N GLY A 587 31.82 6.33 -11.97
CA GLY A 587 30.38 6.57 -11.97
C GLY A 587 29.80 7.05 -13.30
N ARG A 588 30.65 7.23 -14.33
CA ARG A 588 30.19 7.69 -15.65
C ARG A 588 29.38 6.59 -16.32
N ALA A 589 28.13 6.91 -16.67
CA ALA A 589 27.21 5.98 -17.32
C ALA A 589 26.96 6.31 -18.80
N THR A 590 26.89 5.27 -19.63
CA THR A 590 26.49 5.34 -21.04
C THR A 590 25.16 4.60 -21.25
N ALA A 591 24.42 4.97 -22.30
CA ALA A 591 23.18 4.26 -22.64
C ALA A 591 23.50 2.95 -23.36
N VAL A 592 22.74 1.90 -23.05
CA VAL A 592 22.72 0.63 -23.79
C VAL A 592 21.39 0.57 -24.57
N PRO A 593 21.36 1.00 -25.84
CA PRO A 593 20.12 1.07 -26.59
C PRO A 593 19.58 -0.33 -26.91
N THR A 594 18.29 -0.56 -26.65
CA THR A 594 17.61 -1.80 -27.07
C THR A 594 17.03 -1.66 -28.47
N ASN A 595 16.60 -0.45 -28.87
CA ASN A 595 15.89 -0.16 -30.12
C ASN A 595 14.61 -1.01 -30.32
N LEU A 596 14.08 -1.61 -29.25
CA LEU A 596 12.86 -2.40 -29.31
C LEU A 596 11.65 -1.47 -29.36
N THR A 597 10.70 -1.83 -30.22
CA THR A 597 9.43 -1.10 -30.32
C THR A 597 8.25 -2.05 -30.34
N TRP A 598 7.11 -1.56 -29.86
CA TRP A 598 5.82 -2.23 -29.91
C TRP A 598 4.77 -1.30 -30.52
N ARG A 599 3.62 -1.87 -30.90
CA ARG A 599 2.48 -1.13 -31.46
C ARG A 599 1.21 -1.64 -30.80
N GLN A 600 0.22 -0.76 -30.63
CA GLN A 600 -1.10 -1.17 -30.17
C GLN A 600 -1.66 -2.25 -31.11
N ALA A 601 -2.08 -3.37 -30.53
CA ALA A 601 -2.84 -4.38 -31.26
C ALA A 601 -4.20 -3.80 -31.65
N LYS A 602 -4.42 -3.65 -32.95
CA LYS A 602 -5.67 -3.14 -33.51
C LYS A 602 -6.15 -4.08 -34.61
N GLN A 603 -7.30 -4.71 -34.37
CA GLN A 603 -7.92 -5.55 -35.39
C GLN A 603 -8.50 -4.66 -36.49
N SER A 604 -8.20 -4.99 -37.75
CA SER A 604 -8.79 -4.38 -38.92
C SER A 604 -10.12 -5.06 -39.28
N GLY A 605 -10.97 -4.35 -40.02
CA GLY A 605 -12.27 -4.86 -40.44
C GLY A 605 -13.34 -4.74 -39.36
N ARG A 606 -14.51 -5.28 -39.67
CA ARG A 606 -15.71 -5.25 -38.85
C ARG A 606 -16.01 -6.65 -38.31
N THR A 607 -16.00 -6.79 -36.99
CA THR A 607 -16.49 -8.00 -36.31
C THR A 607 -17.94 -7.78 -35.89
N VAL A 608 -18.83 -8.72 -36.22
CA VAL A 608 -20.21 -8.75 -35.75
C VAL A 608 -20.34 -9.85 -34.70
N VAL A 609 -20.72 -9.50 -33.48
CA VAL A 609 -21.04 -10.46 -32.42
C VAL A 609 -22.56 -10.59 -32.36
N GLN A 610 -23.08 -11.75 -32.76
CA GLN A 610 -24.52 -12.03 -32.75
C GLN A 610 -24.88 -12.57 -31.38
N VAL A 611 -25.57 -11.77 -30.57
CA VAL A 611 -25.87 -12.11 -29.17
C VAL A 611 -27.37 -12.38 -28.99
N GLY A 612 -27.69 -13.29 -28.07
CA GLY A 612 -29.09 -13.59 -27.72
C GLY A 612 -29.73 -12.46 -26.95
N ALA A 613 -28.98 -11.88 -26.03
CA ALA A 613 -29.38 -10.73 -25.24
C ALA A 613 -28.21 -9.77 -24.97
N VAL A 614 -28.51 -8.49 -24.78
CA VAL A 614 -27.60 -7.45 -24.28
C VAL A 614 -28.23 -6.77 -23.09
N TRP A 615 -27.47 -6.71 -22.00
CA TRP A 615 -27.61 -5.70 -20.98
C TRP A 615 -26.55 -4.63 -21.23
N ASP A 616 -26.90 -3.35 -21.30
CA ASP A 616 -25.94 -2.26 -21.51
C ASP A 616 -25.71 -1.41 -20.24
N GLY A 617 -26.29 -1.83 -19.11
CA GLY A 617 -26.19 -1.13 -17.84
C GLY A 617 -27.04 0.14 -17.74
N THR A 618 -27.84 0.47 -18.76
CA THR A 618 -28.65 1.71 -18.77
C THR A 618 -30.13 1.50 -18.47
N ALA A 619 -30.59 0.24 -18.50
CA ALA A 619 -31.98 -0.13 -18.26
C ALA A 619 -32.09 -1.48 -17.55
N GLU A 620 -33.23 -1.71 -16.89
CA GLU A 620 -33.57 -2.97 -16.22
C GLU A 620 -33.88 -4.12 -17.18
N THR A 621 -34.24 -3.81 -18.42
CA THR A 621 -34.67 -4.79 -19.42
C THR A 621 -33.53 -5.15 -20.39
N LEU A 622 -33.48 -6.42 -20.78
CA LEU A 622 -32.57 -6.89 -21.82
C LEU A 622 -33.05 -6.50 -23.23
N ARG A 623 -32.09 -6.19 -24.10
CA ARG A 623 -32.32 -6.10 -25.55
C ARG A 623 -32.02 -7.45 -26.19
N HIS A 624 -32.97 -8.03 -26.91
CA HIS A 624 -32.83 -9.35 -27.50
C HIS A 624 -32.48 -9.30 -28.98
N ASP A 625 -31.83 -10.38 -29.45
CA ASP A 625 -31.51 -10.62 -30.86
C ASP A 625 -30.83 -9.45 -31.54
N VAL A 626 -29.68 -9.05 -30.98
CA VAL A 626 -28.90 -7.92 -31.48
C VAL A 626 -27.54 -8.36 -32.02
N ASP A 627 -27.02 -7.54 -32.93
CA ASP A 627 -25.65 -7.61 -33.44
C ASP A 627 -24.84 -6.47 -32.81
N ILE A 628 -23.75 -6.82 -32.11
CA ILE A 628 -22.75 -5.87 -31.64
C ILE A 628 -21.70 -5.73 -32.72
N VAL A 629 -21.62 -4.55 -33.33
CA VAL A 629 -20.68 -4.26 -34.41
C VAL A 629 -19.43 -3.64 -33.81
N ILE A 630 -18.30 -4.32 -33.94
CA ILE A 630 -16.98 -3.87 -33.48
C ILE A 630 -16.13 -3.53 -34.69
N LYS A 631 -15.58 -2.31 -34.71
CA LYS A 631 -14.64 -1.85 -35.74
C LYS A 631 -13.49 -1.12 -35.04
N ASP A 632 -12.25 -1.40 -35.46
CA ASP A 632 -11.08 -0.66 -34.98
C ASP A 632 -10.94 -0.68 -33.44
N ASN A 633 -11.24 -1.83 -32.80
CA ASN A 633 -11.32 -2.07 -31.34
C ASN A 633 -12.43 -1.31 -30.59
N ARG A 634 -13.37 -0.66 -31.29
CA ARG A 634 -14.49 0.08 -30.70
C ARG A 634 -15.82 -0.55 -31.05
N ILE A 635 -16.76 -0.55 -30.11
CA ILE A 635 -18.15 -0.84 -30.42
C ILE A 635 -18.67 0.34 -31.24
N GLU A 636 -18.93 0.09 -32.53
CA GLU A 636 -19.45 1.08 -33.47
C GLU A 636 -20.95 1.28 -33.24
N GLN A 637 -21.70 0.20 -33.06
CA GLN A 637 -23.15 0.22 -32.82
C GLN A 637 -23.67 -1.12 -32.29
N VAL A 638 -24.85 -1.09 -31.67
CA VAL A 638 -25.64 -2.27 -31.29
C VAL A 638 -26.99 -2.20 -32.01
N VAL A 639 -27.21 -3.10 -32.97
CA VAL A 639 -28.34 -3.06 -33.92
C VAL A 639 -29.14 -4.35 -33.88
N ALA A 640 -30.32 -4.39 -34.51
CA ALA A 640 -31.08 -5.63 -34.66
C ALA A 640 -30.29 -6.68 -35.47
N ARG A 641 -30.43 -7.96 -35.13
CA ARG A 641 -29.72 -9.06 -35.79
C ARG A 641 -29.93 -9.05 -37.31
N GLY A 642 -28.84 -9.23 -38.05
CA GLY A 642 -28.84 -9.27 -39.51
C GLY A 642 -28.90 -7.90 -40.17
N ALA A 643 -28.97 -6.80 -39.40
CA ALA A 643 -28.97 -5.45 -39.97
C ALA A 643 -27.63 -5.06 -40.60
N VAL A 644 -26.53 -5.71 -40.17
CA VAL A 644 -25.17 -5.41 -40.63
C VAL A 644 -24.39 -6.71 -40.82
N THR A 645 -23.63 -6.82 -41.91
CA THR A 645 -22.65 -7.90 -42.11
C THR A 645 -21.26 -7.46 -41.65
N GLY A 646 -20.48 -8.40 -41.12
CA GLY A 646 -19.08 -8.20 -40.74
C GLY A 646 -18.13 -9.08 -41.55
N ASP A 647 -16.86 -8.70 -41.59
CA ASP A 647 -15.77 -9.54 -42.11
C ASP A 647 -15.58 -10.80 -41.25
N ARG A 648 -15.90 -10.69 -39.96
CA ARG A 648 -15.91 -11.79 -39.00
C ARG A 648 -17.24 -11.80 -38.25
N THR A 649 -17.82 -12.99 -38.09
CA THR A 649 -19.00 -13.18 -37.23
C THR A 649 -18.64 -14.05 -36.03
N VAL A 650 -19.00 -13.60 -34.83
CA VAL A 650 -18.91 -14.38 -33.59
C VAL A 650 -20.32 -14.79 -33.20
N ASP A 651 -20.56 -16.10 -33.11
CA ASP A 651 -21.84 -16.66 -32.70
C ASP A 651 -21.91 -16.74 -31.17
N ALA A 652 -22.74 -15.89 -30.57
CA ALA A 652 -23.02 -15.83 -29.14
C ALA A 652 -24.54 -15.80 -28.91
N ARG A 653 -25.33 -16.42 -29.80
CA ARG A 653 -26.79 -16.36 -29.79
C ARG A 653 -27.43 -16.97 -28.54
N GLU A 654 -26.73 -17.90 -27.88
CA GLU A 654 -27.14 -18.51 -26.62
C GLU A 654 -26.62 -17.77 -25.37
N LEU A 655 -25.94 -16.63 -25.56
CA LEU A 655 -25.30 -15.87 -24.48
C LEU A 655 -25.92 -14.48 -24.30
N THR A 656 -25.72 -13.95 -23.09
CA THR A 656 -25.99 -12.55 -22.76
C THR A 656 -24.68 -11.77 -22.74
N ALA A 657 -24.61 -10.65 -23.46
CA ALA A 657 -23.51 -9.71 -23.37
C ALA A 657 -23.82 -8.61 -22.35
N MET A 658 -22.79 -8.18 -21.63
CA MET A 658 -22.82 -7.09 -20.66
C MET A 658 -21.60 -6.19 -20.83
N PRO A 659 -21.60 -4.95 -20.31
CA PRO A 659 -20.39 -4.14 -20.27
C PRO A 659 -19.30 -4.86 -19.48
N GLY A 660 -18.05 -4.72 -19.93
CA GLY A 660 -16.93 -5.29 -19.22
C GLY A 660 -16.74 -4.63 -17.86
N MET A 661 -16.51 -5.43 -16.82
CA MET A 661 -16.30 -4.94 -15.46
C MET A 661 -14.88 -4.38 -15.27
N ILE A 662 -14.75 -3.46 -14.32
CA ILE A 662 -13.51 -2.76 -13.99
C ILE A 662 -13.17 -3.00 -12.53
N ALA A 663 -12.04 -3.65 -12.26
CA ALA A 663 -11.49 -3.76 -10.90
C ALA A 663 -10.54 -2.59 -10.64
N LEU A 664 -10.90 -1.73 -9.69
CA LEU A 664 -10.17 -0.49 -9.42
C LEU A 664 -8.99 -0.66 -8.46
N HIS A 665 -8.89 -1.81 -7.79
CA HIS A 665 -7.82 -2.15 -6.87
C HIS A 665 -7.51 -3.64 -6.92
N GLU A 666 -6.41 -3.99 -7.56
CA GLU A 666 -5.81 -5.31 -7.56
C GLU A 666 -4.29 -5.16 -7.58
N HIS A 667 -3.59 -6.16 -7.08
CA HIS A 667 -2.18 -6.36 -7.30
C HIS A 667 -1.99 -7.69 -8.04
N GLY A 668 -1.02 -7.73 -8.95
CA GLY A 668 -0.71 -8.94 -9.68
C GLY A 668 -0.55 -10.17 -8.78
N PRO A 669 -0.69 -11.37 -9.37
CA PRO A 669 0.48 -11.80 -10.11
C PRO A 669 0.20 -11.84 -11.61
N TRP A 670 0.52 -10.75 -12.31
CA TRP A 670 0.54 -10.74 -13.78
C TRP A 670 1.67 -11.59 -14.37
N GLN A 671 2.46 -12.23 -13.50
CA GLN A 671 3.50 -13.21 -13.83
C GLN A 671 2.91 -14.60 -14.16
N ARG A 672 1.59 -14.80 -14.03
CA ARG A 672 0.89 -16.01 -14.49
C ARG A 672 -0.19 -15.70 -15.52
N ALA A 673 -0.10 -16.31 -16.70
CA ALA A 673 -1.08 -16.14 -17.77
C ALA A 673 -2.49 -16.62 -17.34
N GLU A 674 -2.58 -17.67 -16.52
CA GLU A 674 -3.86 -18.21 -16.06
C GLU A 674 -4.60 -17.23 -15.14
N THR A 675 -3.89 -16.54 -14.24
CA THR A 675 -4.49 -15.49 -13.40
C THR A 675 -5.08 -14.37 -14.25
N VAL A 676 -4.36 -13.95 -15.29
CA VAL A 676 -4.81 -12.91 -16.21
C VAL A 676 -6.04 -13.37 -17.02
N ARG A 677 -6.05 -14.63 -17.48
CA ARG A 677 -7.20 -15.25 -18.16
C ARG A 677 -8.40 -15.44 -17.22
N LEU A 678 -8.15 -15.70 -15.94
CA LEU A 678 -9.19 -15.88 -14.93
C LEU A 678 -10.03 -14.60 -14.78
N TRP A 679 -9.40 -13.43 -14.69
CA TRP A 679 -10.10 -12.13 -14.70
C TRP A 679 -11.04 -11.99 -15.90
N LEU A 680 -10.54 -12.25 -17.11
CA LEU A 680 -11.35 -12.20 -18.33
C LEU A 680 -12.52 -13.20 -18.32
N SER A 681 -12.29 -14.42 -17.81
CA SER A 681 -13.33 -15.48 -17.76
C SER A 681 -14.50 -15.15 -16.83
N PHE A 682 -14.30 -14.19 -15.92
CA PHE A 682 -15.31 -13.63 -15.04
C PHE A 682 -15.81 -12.26 -15.51
N GLY A 683 -15.52 -11.85 -16.75
CA GLY A 683 -16.04 -10.61 -17.35
C GLY A 683 -15.33 -9.33 -16.88
N VAL A 684 -14.22 -9.44 -16.14
CA VAL A 684 -13.40 -8.28 -15.76
C VAL A 684 -12.43 -8.00 -16.90
N THR A 685 -12.68 -6.90 -17.61
CA THR A 685 -11.95 -6.55 -18.84
C THR A 685 -10.97 -5.41 -18.65
N THR A 686 -10.98 -4.78 -17.49
CA THR A 686 -10.04 -3.72 -17.11
C THR A 686 -9.63 -3.88 -15.65
N LEU A 687 -8.34 -3.76 -15.40
CA LEU A 687 -7.73 -3.78 -14.08
C LEU A 687 -7.00 -2.45 -13.86
N ARG A 688 -7.13 -1.91 -12.65
CA ARG A 688 -6.31 -0.82 -12.14
C ARG A 688 -5.54 -1.30 -10.92
N SER A 689 -4.22 -1.17 -10.98
CA SER A 689 -3.36 -1.46 -9.85
C SER A 689 -2.79 -0.18 -9.24
N PRO A 690 -3.10 0.13 -7.98
CA PRO A 690 -2.57 1.30 -7.30
C PRO A 690 -1.15 1.08 -6.76
N GLY A 691 -0.56 -0.10 -6.89
CA GLY A 691 0.84 -0.34 -6.51
C GLY A 691 1.39 -1.62 -7.12
N GLY A 692 2.61 -1.57 -7.64
CA GLY A 692 3.28 -2.72 -8.24
C GLY A 692 4.73 -2.40 -8.57
N ALA A 693 5.56 -3.39 -8.90
CA ALA A 693 6.93 -3.11 -9.31
C ALA A 693 6.94 -2.27 -10.59
N HIS A 694 7.69 -1.15 -10.61
CA HIS A 694 7.67 -0.20 -11.73
C HIS A 694 7.78 -0.88 -13.10
N TYR A 695 8.84 -1.66 -13.34
CA TYR A 695 9.12 -2.21 -14.67
C TYR A 695 8.23 -3.39 -15.03
N ALA A 696 7.86 -4.24 -14.07
CA ALA A 696 6.93 -5.35 -14.31
C ALA A 696 5.53 -4.87 -14.67
N SER A 697 5.08 -3.77 -14.06
CA SER A 697 3.79 -3.14 -14.37
C SER A 697 3.75 -2.61 -15.80
N VAL A 698 4.85 -1.98 -16.25
CA VAL A 698 4.99 -1.48 -17.62
C VAL A 698 5.10 -2.64 -18.61
N GLU A 699 5.89 -3.68 -18.30
CA GLU A 699 6.03 -4.87 -19.15
C GLU A 699 4.68 -5.54 -19.39
N ALA A 700 3.91 -5.78 -18.32
CA ALA A 700 2.60 -6.41 -18.43
C ALA A 700 1.64 -5.56 -19.28
N LYS A 701 1.70 -4.24 -19.12
CA LYS A 701 0.90 -3.29 -19.91
C LYS A 701 1.27 -3.33 -21.39
N GLU A 702 2.55 -3.23 -21.72
CA GLU A 702 3.03 -3.26 -23.11
C GLU A 702 2.77 -4.62 -23.77
N ALA A 703 2.90 -5.73 -23.02
CA ALA A 703 2.61 -7.07 -23.51
C ALA A 703 1.12 -7.25 -23.84
N VAL A 704 0.21 -6.75 -22.99
CA VAL A 704 -1.23 -6.79 -23.26
C VAL A 704 -1.62 -5.85 -24.40
N ASP A 705 -1.16 -4.60 -24.38
CA ASP A 705 -1.51 -3.60 -25.40
C ASP A 705 -1.00 -3.98 -26.79
N SER A 706 0.16 -4.63 -26.87
CA SER A 706 0.72 -5.15 -28.13
C SER A 706 0.06 -6.43 -28.64
N GLY A 707 -0.84 -7.03 -27.85
CA GLY A 707 -1.49 -8.31 -28.17
C GLY A 707 -0.58 -9.52 -28.02
N ARG A 708 0.63 -9.36 -27.48
CA ARG A 708 1.54 -10.47 -27.12
C ARG A 708 1.00 -11.28 -25.95
N ARG A 709 0.27 -10.64 -25.02
CA ARG A 709 -0.39 -11.29 -23.88
C ARG A 709 -1.90 -11.07 -23.97
N ILE A 710 -2.67 -12.15 -23.83
CA ILE A 710 -4.12 -12.05 -23.68
C ILE A 710 -4.42 -11.65 -22.23
N GLY A 711 -5.08 -10.51 -22.04
CA GLY A 711 -5.47 -10.05 -20.70
C GLY A 711 -6.42 -8.86 -20.69
N PRO A 712 -6.94 -8.51 -19.50
CA PRO A 712 -7.67 -7.26 -19.29
C PRO A 712 -6.78 -6.06 -19.59
N ARG A 713 -7.39 -4.92 -19.98
CA ARG A 713 -6.65 -3.65 -20.08
C ARG A 713 -6.09 -3.30 -18.70
N LEU A 714 -4.80 -3.04 -18.62
CA LEU A 714 -4.13 -2.76 -17.36
C LEU A 714 -3.78 -1.27 -17.24
N PHE A 715 -4.28 -0.61 -16.20
CA PHE A 715 -3.83 0.70 -15.74
C PHE A 715 -3.01 0.49 -14.47
N ALA A 716 -1.76 0.95 -14.44
CA ALA A 716 -0.88 0.62 -13.31
C ALA A 716 -0.10 1.82 -12.80
N ALA A 717 0.01 1.88 -11.48
CA ALA A 717 1.03 2.63 -10.78
C ALA A 717 2.37 1.86 -10.83
N GLY A 718 3.43 2.54 -10.38
CA GLY A 718 4.67 1.88 -9.96
C GLY A 718 4.69 1.57 -8.47
N ASP A 719 5.90 1.56 -7.89
CA ASP A 719 6.08 1.32 -6.46
C ASP A 719 5.27 2.36 -5.66
N ALA A 720 4.63 1.94 -4.57
CA ALA A 720 3.85 2.85 -3.74
C ALA A 720 4.82 3.75 -2.94
N LEU A 721 4.69 5.07 -3.06
CA LEU A 721 5.56 5.99 -2.34
C LEU A 721 5.27 5.90 -0.85
N GLU A 722 6.29 5.50 -0.12
CA GLU A 722 6.24 5.22 1.29
C GLU A 722 7.21 6.13 2.06
N GLY A 723 7.05 6.27 3.37
CA GLY A 723 7.94 7.09 4.19
C GLY A 723 9.22 6.40 4.66
N THR A 724 9.61 6.70 5.89
CA THR A 724 10.84 6.21 6.53
C THR A 724 10.86 4.70 6.78
N ARG A 725 9.69 4.06 6.80
CA ARG A 725 9.51 2.63 7.10
C ARG A 725 8.57 2.01 6.08
N THR A 726 8.86 0.77 5.68
CA THR A 726 8.10 0.03 4.68
C THR A 726 7.68 -1.33 5.21
N TYR A 727 6.59 -1.87 4.68
CA TYR A 727 6.20 -3.26 4.94
C TYR A 727 6.18 -4.09 3.66
N TYR A 728 5.44 -3.65 2.65
CA TYR A 728 5.31 -4.38 1.39
C TYR A 728 6.59 -4.31 0.54
N GLY A 729 6.87 -5.37 -0.22
CA GLY A 729 8.04 -5.43 -1.09
C GLY A 729 8.07 -4.36 -2.18
N VAL A 730 6.89 -3.85 -2.58
CA VAL A 730 6.66 -2.76 -3.55
C VAL A 730 6.56 -1.37 -2.90
N GLY A 731 6.82 -1.24 -1.59
CA GLY A 731 6.83 0.05 -0.91
C GLY A 731 8.18 0.76 -1.11
N ARG A 732 8.16 1.98 -1.66
CA ARG A 732 9.34 2.79 -1.98
C ARG A 732 9.65 3.78 -0.85
N PRO A 733 10.65 3.53 0.03
CA PRO A 733 11.01 4.49 1.06
C PRO A 733 11.41 5.83 0.42
N THR A 734 10.71 6.88 0.79
CA THR A 734 10.80 8.24 0.24
C THR A 734 10.76 9.24 1.39
N THR A 735 11.88 9.91 1.60
CA THR A 735 12.18 10.71 2.80
C THR A 735 12.55 12.15 2.48
N SER A 736 12.60 12.54 1.20
CA SER A 736 12.88 13.91 0.78
C SER A 736 12.10 14.31 -0.47
N GLN A 737 11.99 15.62 -0.71
CA GLN A 737 11.37 16.13 -1.95
C GLN A 737 12.18 15.76 -3.21
N GLU A 738 13.50 15.60 -3.09
CA GLU A 738 14.36 15.19 -4.19
C GLU A 738 14.07 13.74 -4.62
N GLU A 739 13.86 12.86 -3.64
CA GLU A 739 13.42 11.48 -3.88
C GLU A 739 12.01 11.46 -4.50
N VAL A 740 11.06 12.29 -4.02
CA VAL A 740 9.75 12.45 -4.66
C VAL A 740 9.89 12.91 -6.12
N ALA A 741 10.76 13.87 -6.40
CA ALA A 741 10.97 14.38 -7.76
C ALA A 741 11.50 13.29 -8.70
N ARG A 742 12.41 12.43 -8.23
CA ARG A 742 12.88 11.26 -9.00
C ARG A 742 11.75 10.29 -9.30
N GLU A 743 10.91 9.95 -8.33
CA GLU A 743 9.81 9.00 -8.55
C GLU A 743 8.71 9.57 -9.45
N VAL A 744 8.44 10.89 -9.39
CA VAL A 744 7.55 11.57 -10.35
C VAL A 744 8.13 11.53 -11.77
N ALA A 745 9.42 11.85 -11.94
CA ALA A 745 10.08 11.79 -13.25
C ALA A 745 10.13 10.36 -13.81
N LYS A 746 10.34 9.36 -12.95
CA LYS A 746 10.27 7.94 -13.34
C LYS A 746 8.85 7.57 -13.80
N ALA A 747 7.82 8.04 -13.11
CA ALA A 747 6.43 7.78 -13.51
C ALA A 747 6.08 8.37 -14.88
N GLU A 748 6.53 9.60 -15.16
CA GLU A 748 6.41 10.20 -16.50
C GLU A 748 7.15 9.37 -17.55
N ALA A 749 8.42 9.05 -17.29
CA ALA A 749 9.27 8.37 -18.26
C ALA A 749 8.75 6.97 -18.61
N LEU A 750 8.30 6.21 -17.61
CA LEU A 750 7.70 4.89 -17.79
C LEU A 750 6.26 4.94 -18.32
N GLY A 751 5.61 6.11 -18.25
CA GLY A 751 4.22 6.30 -18.67
C GLY A 751 3.26 5.56 -17.75
N HIS A 752 3.45 5.63 -16.43
CA HIS A 752 2.49 5.11 -15.44
C HIS A 752 1.14 5.81 -15.59
N ASP A 753 0.06 5.09 -15.30
CA ASP A 753 -1.30 5.61 -15.46
C ASP A 753 -1.78 6.39 -14.23
N LEU A 754 -1.08 6.24 -13.10
CA LEU A 754 -1.38 6.86 -11.81
C LEU A 754 -0.18 6.80 -10.85
N MET A 755 -0.29 7.50 -9.71
CA MET A 755 0.63 7.37 -8.57
C MET A 755 -0.11 7.05 -7.27
N LYS A 756 0.62 6.50 -6.29
CA LYS A 756 0.09 6.13 -4.97
C LYS A 756 0.97 6.61 -3.84
N THR A 757 0.35 7.18 -2.80
CA THR A 757 0.99 7.45 -1.50
C THR A 757 0.50 6.47 -0.44
N TYR A 758 1.40 6.05 0.46
CA TYR A 758 1.12 4.99 1.44
C TYR A 758 1.34 5.42 2.93
N VAL A 759 1.30 4.43 3.83
CA VAL A 759 0.98 4.54 5.27
C VAL A 759 1.95 5.40 6.09
N ARG A 760 3.21 5.47 5.74
CA ARG A 760 4.30 6.19 6.44
C ARG A 760 4.78 7.43 5.68
N LEU A 761 4.28 7.73 4.47
CA LEU A 761 4.64 8.98 3.79
C LEU A 761 4.01 10.18 4.56
N PRO A 762 4.81 11.14 5.09
CA PRO A 762 4.26 12.28 5.83
C PRO A 762 3.51 13.24 4.90
N TYR A 763 2.49 13.93 5.41
CA TYR A 763 1.60 14.79 4.63
C TYR A 763 2.34 15.87 3.84
N ALA A 764 3.45 16.38 4.37
CA ALA A 764 4.32 17.32 3.65
C ALA A 764 4.84 16.74 2.32
N LEU A 765 5.28 15.48 2.31
CA LEU A 765 5.72 14.80 1.09
C LEU A 765 4.53 14.37 0.23
N GLN A 766 3.41 13.94 0.82
CA GLN A 766 2.20 13.61 0.06
C GLN A 766 1.71 14.80 -0.76
N ARG A 767 1.73 16.01 -0.19
CA ARG A 767 1.38 17.26 -0.89
C ARG A 767 2.25 17.47 -2.13
N VAL A 768 3.56 17.27 -2.00
CA VAL A 768 4.52 17.40 -3.11
C VAL A 768 4.27 16.32 -4.17
N THR A 769 3.96 15.09 -3.77
CA THR A 769 3.62 14.00 -4.71
C THR A 769 2.33 14.30 -5.46
N VAL A 770 1.27 14.79 -4.80
CA VAL A 770 0.00 15.19 -5.45
C VAL A 770 0.26 16.25 -6.51
N GLN A 771 0.97 17.32 -6.14
CA GLN A 771 1.32 18.38 -7.08
C GLN A 771 2.19 17.87 -8.25
N GLY A 772 3.14 16.98 -7.97
CA GLY A 772 3.97 16.34 -9.01
C GLY A 772 3.16 15.50 -9.99
N SER A 773 2.28 14.64 -9.47
CA SER A 773 1.41 13.78 -10.27
C SER A 773 0.47 14.61 -11.16
N HIS A 774 -0.14 15.67 -10.61
CA HIS A 774 -1.06 16.52 -11.37
C HIS A 774 -0.37 17.35 -12.45
N ARG A 775 0.90 17.75 -12.28
CA ARG A 775 1.67 18.40 -13.35
C ARG A 775 1.83 17.50 -14.57
N LEU A 776 1.85 16.18 -14.37
CA LEU A 776 1.89 15.18 -15.44
C LEU A 776 0.50 14.85 -16.01
N GLY A 777 -0.57 15.42 -15.44
CA GLY A 777 -1.94 15.05 -15.77
C GLY A 777 -2.36 13.67 -15.23
N LEU A 778 -1.60 13.08 -14.31
CA LEU A 778 -1.90 11.78 -13.74
C LEU A 778 -2.79 11.91 -12.50
N PRO A 779 -3.73 10.97 -12.27
CA PRO A 779 -4.43 10.86 -11.00
C PRO A 779 -3.51 10.31 -9.90
N LEU A 780 -3.72 10.77 -8.67
CA LEU A 780 -3.08 10.24 -7.47
C LEU A 780 -4.12 9.63 -6.53
N THR A 781 -3.87 8.42 -6.06
CA THR A 781 -4.65 7.81 -4.99
C THR A 781 -3.83 7.70 -3.69
N SER A 782 -4.50 7.66 -2.54
CA SER A 782 -3.83 7.52 -1.24
C SER A 782 -4.43 6.42 -0.38
N HIS A 783 -3.68 5.98 0.62
CA HIS A 783 -4.18 5.11 1.69
C HIS A 783 -5.01 5.91 2.72
N TYR A 784 -4.65 7.17 2.96
CA TYR A 784 -5.36 8.06 3.87
C TYR A 784 -6.31 8.99 3.12
N LEU A 785 -7.40 9.36 3.79
CA LEU A 785 -8.42 10.25 3.23
C LEU A 785 -8.01 11.73 3.38
N PHE A 786 -7.92 12.22 4.62
CA PHE A 786 -8.08 13.66 4.87
C PHE A 786 -6.94 14.54 4.37
N GLY A 787 -5.68 14.28 4.74
CA GLY A 787 -4.54 15.06 4.25
C GLY A 787 -4.45 15.09 2.73
N PRO A 788 -4.40 13.93 2.06
CA PRO A 788 -4.36 13.81 0.61
C PRO A 788 -5.52 14.52 -0.09
N LEU A 789 -6.74 14.37 0.45
CA LEU A 789 -7.92 15.09 -0.05
C LEU A 789 -7.73 16.60 0.03
N CYS A 790 -7.25 17.13 1.15
CA CYS A 790 -6.98 18.56 1.29
C CYS A 790 -5.94 19.08 0.29
N PHE A 791 -5.09 18.21 -0.26
CA PHE A 791 -4.11 18.55 -1.29
C PHE A 791 -4.63 18.32 -2.71
N GLY A 792 -5.85 17.80 -2.86
CA GLY A 792 -6.51 17.56 -4.14
C GLY A 792 -6.31 16.17 -4.74
N ALA A 793 -5.86 15.18 -3.95
CA ALA A 793 -5.73 13.80 -4.43
C ALA A 793 -7.06 13.29 -5.03
N ASP A 794 -6.98 12.36 -5.97
CA ASP A 794 -8.10 11.96 -6.83
C ASP A 794 -8.88 10.76 -6.29
N GLY A 795 -8.23 9.93 -5.46
CA GLY A 795 -8.85 8.76 -4.88
C GLY A 795 -8.29 8.37 -3.52
N VAL A 796 -9.04 7.54 -2.80
CA VAL A 796 -8.63 6.89 -1.56
C VAL A 796 -8.98 5.41 -1.60
N GLU A 797 -8.04 4.58 -1.16
CA GLU A 797 -8.18 3.13 -1.11
C GLU A 797 -8.48 2.65 0.33
N HIS A 798 -9.17 1.51 0.39
CA HIS A 798 -9.58 0.71 1.54
C HIS A 798 -10.49 1.42 2.54
N ILE A 799 -11.60 0.83 2.95
CA ILE A 799 -12.38 1.32 4.10
C ILE A 799 -11.68 0.98 5.42
N GLY A 800 -11.13 -0.23 5.51
CA GLY A 800 -10.25 -0.70 6.57
C GLY A 800 -8.77 -0.69 6.18
N GLY A 801 -7.94 -1.39 6.95
CA GLY A 801 -6.52 -1.60 6.63
C GLY A 801 -5.53 -0.94 7.61
N THR A 802 -4.24 -1.05 7.28
CA THR A 802 -3.16 -0.61 8.17
C THR A 802 -3.17 0.88 8.46
N SER A 803 -2.67 1.26 9.62
CA SER A 803 -2.62 2.64 10.07
C SER A 803 -1.41 2.89 10.96
N ARG A 804 -0.78 4.05 10.79
CA ARG A 804 0.34 4.48 11.63
C ARG A 804 -0.09 4.99 13.01
N TYR A 805 -1.38 5.26 13.24
CA TYR A 805 -1.87 5.94 14.44
C TYR A 805 -2.32 4.99 15.56
N GLY A 806 -2.02 3.68 15.47
CA GLY A 806 -2.52 2.68 16.43
C GLY A 806 -4.05 2.50 16.42
N ARG A 807 -4.75 3.11 15.45
CA ARG A 807 -6.20 3.06 15.27
C ARG A 807 -6.58 3.18 13.80
N ARG A 808 -7.77 2.73 13.46
CA ARG A 808 -8.34 2.86 12.11
C ARG A 808 -8.92 4.25 11.90
N GLN A 809 -8.81 4.79 10.68
CA GLN A 809 -9.21 6.18 10.40
C GLN A 809 -10.56 6.32 9.69
N LYS A 810 -10.99 5.27 8.97
CA LYS A 810 -12.18 5.33 8.11
C LYS A 810 -13.27 4.35 8.53
N GLU A 811 -12.99 3.53 9.53
CA GLU A 811 -13.94 2.61 10.15
C GLU A 811 -13.63 2.42 11.65
N THR A 812 -14.62 2.07 12.45
CA THR A 812 -14.49 1.78 13.89
C THR A 812 -14.16 0.32 14.19
N HIS A 813 -14.17 -0.08 15.46
CA HIS A 813 -13.90 -1.46 15.87
C HIS A 813 -14.83 -2.47 15.17
N LEU A 814 -16.11 -2.14 15.13
CA LEU A 814 -17.22 -2.96 14.65
C LEU A 814 -17.65 -2.61 13.21
N GLY A 815 -16.91 -1.75 12.50
CA GLY A 815 -17.15 -1.48 11.08
C GLY A 815 -18.11 -0.32 10.79
N HIS A 816 -18.27 0.63 11.71
CA HIS A 816 -18.99 1.88 11.44
C HIS A 816 -18.09 2.95 10.83
N THR A 817 -18.67 3.80 10.00
CA THR A 817 -18.03 5.00 9.44
C THR A 817 -18.96 6.19 9.65
N TYR A 818 -18.41 7.32 10.12
CA TYR A 818 -19.19 8.52 10.47
C TYR A 818 -18.96 9.69 9.50
N GLN A 819 -19.55 10.85 9.83
CA GLN A 819 -19.60 12.05 9.00
C GLN A 819 -18.22 12.61 8.63
N ASP A 820 -17.23 12.47 9.52
CA ASP A 820 -15.86 12.90 9.25
C ASP A 820 -15.21 12.16 8.07
N VAL A 821 -15.72 10.99 7.69
CA VAL A 821 -15.28 10.22 6.53
C VAL A 821 -16.26 10.37 5.36
N THR A 822 -17.56 10.25 5.62
CA THR A 822 -18.58 10.26 4.57
C THR A 822 -18.81 11.64 3.96
N GLU A 823 -18.83 12.72 4.76
CA GLU A 823 -19.06 14.07 4.25
C GLU A 823 -17.94 14.55 3.30
N PRO A 824 -16.64 14.37 3.61
CA PRO A 824 -15.59 14.74 2.67
C PRO A 824 -15.64 13.93 1.37
N LEU A 825 -15.98 12.64 1.41
CA LEU A 825 -16.10 11.81 0.21
C LEU A 825 -17.22 12.30 -0.72
N VAL A 826 -18.41 12.54 -0.16
CA VAL A 826 -19.57 13.06 -0.92
C VAL A 826 -19.28 14.46 -1.48
N ALA A 827 -18.72 15.35 -0.66
CA ALA A 827 -18.52 16.73 -1.07
C ALA A 827 -17.41 16.89 -2.13
N SER A 828 -16.34 16.12 -2.01
CA SER A 828 -15.18 16.23 -2.90
C SER A 828 -15.41 15.60 -4.28
N GLY A 829 -16.21 14.54 -4.37
CA GLY A 829 -16.25 13.70 -5.57
C GLY A 829 -14.99 12.84 -5.76
N MET A 830 -14.17 12.68 -4.72
CA MET A 830 -13.03 11.75 -4.70
C MET A 830 -13.53 10.31 -4.91
N VAL A 831 -12.82 9.52 -5.71
CA VAL A 831 -13.13 8.09 -5.88
C VAL A 831 -12.72 7.32 -4.64
N PHE A 832 -13.66 6.59 -4.05
CA PHE A 832 -13.41 5.70 -2.91
C PHE A 832 -13.45 4.23 -3.33
N THR A 833 -12.36 3.50 -3.15
CA THR A 833 -12.33 2.05 -3.39
C THR A 833 -12.22 1.30 -2.05
N PRO A 834 -13.31 0.76 -1.49
CA PRO A 834 -13.37 0.26 -0.11
C PRO A 834 -12.68 -1.09 0.11
N THR A 835 -12.56 -1.95 -0.92
CA THR A 835 -11.97 -3.31 -0.83
C THR A 835 -12.50 -4.13 0.36
N LEU A 836 -13.77 -4.55 0.33
CA LEU A 836 -14.47 -5.16 1.49
C LEU A 836 -13.75 -6.42 2.04
N GLY A 837 -12.93 -7.10 1.24
CA GLY A 837 -12.17 -8.27 1.70
C GLY A 837 -11.09 -7.98 2.74
N LEU A 838 -10.72 -6.72 2.91
CA LEU A 838 -9.60 -6.26 3.75
C LEU A 838 -10.03 -5.32 4.86
N SER A 839 -11.30 -5.42 5.26
CA SER A 839 -11.79 -4.69 6.42
C SER A 839 -10.94 -5.01 7.66
N GLY A 840 -10.86 -4.05 8.58
CA GLY A 840 -9.96 -4.07 9.73
C GLY A 840 -10.32 -5.04 10.84
N ALA A 841 -11.29 -5.94 10.63
CA ALA A 841 -11.42 -7.18 11.39
C ALA A 841 -10.34 -8.23 11.01
N GLY A 842 -9.56 -7.96 9.94
CA GLY A 842 -8.50 -8.81 9.43
C GLY A 842 -8.96 -9.65 8.23
N LEU A 843 -8.00 -10.12 7.44
CA LEU A 843 -8.22 -10.92 6.21
C LEU A 843 -9.13 -12.14 6.43
N SER A 844 -9.08 -12.77 7.60
CA SER A 844 -9.88 -13.95 7.93
C SER A 844 -11.36 -13.63 8.14
N ALA A 845 -11.67 -12.47 8.73
CA ALA A 845 -13.01 -12.13 9.17
C ALA A 845 -13.96 -11.88 7.99
N THR A 846 -13.68 -10.84 7.17
CA THR A 846 -14.55 -10.51 6.02
C THR A 846 -14.56 -11.60 4.95
N ARG A 847 -13.51 -12.44 4.86
CA ARG A 847 -13.46 -13.57 3.94
C ARG A 847 -14.54 -14.60 4.23
N ALA A 848 -14.82 -14.92 5.49
CA ALA A 848 -15.87 -15.88 5.85
C ALA A 848 -17.27 -15.36 5.46
N ALA A 849 -17.57 -14.09 5.74
CA ALA A 849 -18.85 -13.47 5.39
C ALA A 849 -19.11 -13.45 3.88
N LEU A 850 -18.09 -13.15 3.07
CA LEU A 850 -18.21 -13.19 1.61
C LEU A 850 -18.31 -14.62 1.07
N PHE A 851 -17.52 -15.56 1.62
CA PHE A 851 -17.52 -16.97 1.20
C PHE A 851 -18.82 -17.70 1.53
N ARG A 852 -19.58 -17.23 2.53
CA ARG A 852 -20.95 -17.68 2.79
C ARG A 852 -21.84 -17.63 1.54
N TYR A 853 -21.55 -16.74 0.59
CA TYR A 853 -22.32 -16.56 -0.63
C TYR A 853 -21.63 -17.09 -1.89
N ALA A 854 -20.53 -17.84 -1.75
CA ALA A 854 -19.71 -18.30 -2.86
C ALA A 854 -19.97 -19.77 -3.30
N GLN A 855 -21.02 -20.42 -2.80
CA GLN A 855 -21.33 -21.83 -3.12
C GLN A 855 -21.50 -22.08 -4.63
N TRP A 856 -22.03 -21.10 -5.37
CA TRP A 856 -22.22 -21.17 -6.82
C TRP A 856 -20.90 -21.36 -7.60
N ALA A 857 -19.77 -20.98 -7.01
CA ALA A 857 -18.46 -21.08 -7.63
C ALA A 857 -17.74 -22.39 -7.30
N VAL A 858 -18.25 -23.19 -6.36
CA VAL A 858 -17.69 -24.51 -6.06
C VAL A 858 -17.97 -25.44 -7.24
N GLY A 859 -16.92 -25.94 -7.87
CA GLY A 859 -16.96 -26.76 -9.07
C GLY A 859 -16.98 -25.96 -10.38
N ASP A 860 -16.89 -24.63 -10.32
CA ASP A 860 -16.87 -23.79 -11.52
C ASP A 860 -15.65 -24.13 -12.39
N ARG A 861 -15.91 -24.50 -13.64
CA ARG A 861 -14.87 -24.92 -14.58
C ARG A 861 -13.77 -23.87 -14.75
N ARG A 862 -14.10 -22.58 -14.72
CA ARG A 862 -13.13 -21.49 -14.86
C ARG A 862 -12.11 -21.53 -13.72
N LEU A 863 -12.57 -21.74 -12.49
CA LEU A 863 -11.71 -21.83 -11.32
C LEU A 863 -10.87 -23.11 -11.33
N THR A 864 -11.51 -24.27 -11.54
CA THR A 864 -10.79 -25.56 -11.60
C THR A 864 -9.76 -25.66 -12.74
N SER A 865 -9.91 -24.85 -13.79
CA SER A 865 -8.99 -24.83 -14.94
C SER A 865 -7.91 -23.74 -14.86
N LEU A 866 -8.14 -22.64 -14.14
CA LEU A 866 -7.25 -21.47 -14.16
C LEU A 866 -6.62 -21.12 -12.80
N MET A 867 -7.09 -21.72 -11.71
CA MET A 867 -6.39 -21.71 -10.43
C MET A 867 -5.45 -22.91 -10.33
N SER A 868 -4.42 -22.82 -9.49
CA SER A 868 -3.69 -24.00 -9.07
C SER A 868 -4.60 -24.91 -8.22
N ALA A 869 -4.25 -26.20 -8.13
CA ALA A 869 -5.02 -27.14 -7.31
C ALA A 869 -5.07 -26.71 -5.83
N ALA A 870 -3.98 -26.13 -5.32
CA ALA A 870 -3.88 -25.62 -3.96
C ALA A 870 -4.76 -24.37 -3.74
N GLU A 871 -4.72 -23.41 -4.67
CA GLU A 871 -5.54 -22.19 -4.62
C GLU A 871 -7.03 -22.53 -4.62
N TYR A 872 -7.45 -23.43 -5.51
CA TYR A 872 -8.84 -23.85 -5.61
C TYR A 872 -9.30 -24.64 -4.37
N GLU A 873 -8.43 -25.50 -3.82
CA GLU A 873 -8.75 -26.27 -2.62
C GLU A 873 -8.86 -25.38 -1.37
N ASP A 874 -8.00 -24.36 -1.23
CA ASP A 874 -8.11 -23.36 -0.16
C ASP A 874 -9.41 -22.56 -0.27
N PHE A 875 -9.76 -22.11 -1.49
CA PHE A 875 -11.05 -21.48 -1.74
C PHE A 875 -12.22 -22.40 -1.35
N ARG A 876 -12.22 -23.65 -1.84
CA ARG A 876 -13.29 -24.62 -1.58
C ARG A 876 -13.47 -24.91 -0.09
N LYS A 877 -12.37 -25.07 0.65
CA LYS A 877 -12.39 -25.24 2.12
C LYS A 877 -12.98 -24.02 2.80
N GLY A 878 -12.53 -22.81 2.45
CA GLY A 878 -13.06 -21.59 3.02
C GLY A 878 -14.58 -21.43 2.79
N VAL A 879 -15.09 -21.82 1.62
CA VAL A 879 -16.55 -21.85 1.37
C VAL A 879 -17.24 -22.89 2.26
N ALA A 880 -16.71 -24.11 2.34
CA ALA A 880 -17.28 -25.17 3.16
C ALA A 880 -17.32 -24.77 4.66
N ASP A 881 -16.25 -24.17 5.17
CA ASP A 881 -16.15 -23.71 6.55
C ASP A 881 -17.17 -22.62 6.85
N ALA A 882 -17.34 -21.64 5.95
CA ALA A 882 -18.38 -20.61 6.07
C ALA A 882 -19.82 -21.16 5.90
N GLN A 883 -20.00 -22.32 5.25
CA GLN A 883 -21.28 -23.01 5.21
C GLN A 883 -21.60 -23.72 6.54
N GLN A 884 -20.59 -24.35 7.16
CA GLN A 884 -20.72 -25.15 8.37
C GLN A 884 -20.78 -24.31 9.66
N ASN A 885 -19.98 -23.24 9.73
CA ASN A 885 -19.87 -22.35 10.87
C ASN A 885 -20.33 -20.95 10.45
N GLU A 886 -21.49 -20.50 10.92
CA GLU A 886 -22.06 -19.21 10.51
C GLU A 886 -21.22 -18.05 11.07
N PRO A 887 -20.58 -17.23 10.20
CA PRO A 887 -19.69 -16.15 10.62
C PRO A 887 -20.51 -14.91 11.01
N THR A 888 -21.22 -15.01 12.15
CA THR A 888 -22.26 -14.05 12.55
C THR A 888 -21.70 -12.65 12.78
N ASP A 889 -20.56 -12.55 13.47
CA ASP A 889 -19.91 -11.29 13.79
C ASP A 889 -19.40 -10.62 12.50
N GLU A 890 -18.84 -11.40 11.59
CA GLU A 890 -18.32 -10.91 10.32
C GLU A 890 -19.45 -10.51 9.37
N LEU A 891 -20.58 -11.22 9.37
CA LEU A 891 -21.79 -10.81 8.65
C LEU A 891 -22.32 -9.47 9.17
N ALA A 892 -22.35 -9.29 10.49
CA ALA A 892 -22.77 -8.03 11.11
C ALA A 892 -21.80 -6.88 10.76
N PHE A 893 -20.50 -7.15 10.75
CA PHE A 893 -19.48 -6.19 10.32
C PHE A 893 -19.69 -5.79 8.85
N THR A 894 -19.76 -6.76 7.94
CA THR A 894 -19.94 -6.51 6.49
C THR A 894 -21.29 -5.82 6.20
N ALA A 895 -22.32 -6.05 7.01
CA ALA A 895 -23.59 -5.33 6.88
C ALA A 895 -23.45 -3.82 7.16
N ARG A 896 -22.63 -3.43 8.14
CA ARG A 896 -22.37 -2.01 8.47
C ARG A 896 -21.54 -1.33 7.39
N GLU A 897 -20.57 -2.03 6.82
CA GLU A 897 -19.85 -1.55 5.62
C GLU A 897 -20.80 -1.38 4.43
N GLY A 898 -21.63 -2.40 4.15
CA GLY A 898 -22.63 -2.35 3.08
C GLY A 898 -23.58 -1.16 3.22
N ALA A 899 -24.09 -0.91 4.42
CA ALA A 899 -24.92 0.25 4.72
C ALA A 899 -24.18 1.59 4.50
N THR A 900 -22.89 1.66 4.87
CA THR A 900 -22.05 2.84 4.62
C THR A 900 -21.89 3.10 3.12
N LEU A 901 -21.59 2.06 2.34
CA LEU A 901 -21.42 2.18 0.89
C LEU A 901 -22.73 2.54 0.19
N HIS A 902 -23.85 1.95 0.61
CA HIS A 902 -25.16 2.30 0.10
C HIS A 902 -25.48 3.79 0.35
N GLY A 903 -25.31 4.27 1.59
CA GLY A 903 -25.54 5.68 1.91
C GLY A 903 -24.62 6.65 1.17
N LEU A 904 -23.38 6.26 0.88
CA LEU A 904 -22.47 7.04 0.02
C LEU A 904 -22.99 7.14 -1.42
N LEU A 905 -23.42 6.01 -1.99
CA LEU A 905 -23.95 5.94 -3.36
C LEU A 905 -25.24 6.74 -3.53
N GLU A 906 -26.19 6.63 -2.59
CA GLU A 906 -27.45 7.41 -2.60
C GLU A 906 -27.20 8.92 -2.60
N ARG A 907 -26.09 9.34 -2.00
CA ARG A 907 -25.67 10.75 -1.91
C ARG A 907 -24.76 11.19 -3.06
N GLY A 908 -24.55 10.33 -4.06
CA GLY A 908 -23.79 10.64 -5.27
C GLY A 908 -22.26 10.57 -5.10
N ALA A 909 -21.74 9.88 -4.10
CA ALA A 909 -20.30 9.61 -4.00
C ALA A 909 -19.87 8.56 -5.04
N TYR A 910 -18.62 8.67 -5.50
CA TYR A 910 -18.04 7.70 -6.44
C TYR A 910 -17.40 6.54 -5.69
N VAL A 911 -18.10 5.40 -5.62
CA VAL A 911 -17.58 4.17 -5.00
C VAL A 911 -17.13 3.19 -6.08
N GLY A 912 -15.86 2.82 -6.04
CA GLY A 912 -15.24 1.82 -6.90
C GLY A 912 -15.33 0.41 -6.34
N VAL A 913 -15.14 -0.61 -7.18
CA VAL A 913 -15.03 -2.01 -6.73
C VAL A 913 -13.57 -2.46 -6.85
N GLY A 914 -13.00 -2.95 -5.77
CA GLY A 914 -11.63 -3.44 -5.69
C GLY A 914 -11.55 -4.70 -4.83
N THR A 915 -10.53 -5.54 -5.07
CA THR A 915 -10.34 -6.80 -4.36
C THR A 915 -9.10 -6.82 -3.49
N ASP A 916 -8.04 -6.11 -3.90
CA ASP A 916 -6.70 -6.24 -3.31
C ASP A 916 -6.19 -7.70 -3.37
N SER A 917 -6.52 -8.39 -4.47
CA SER A 917 -5.85 -9.63 -4.86
C SER A 917 -4.34 -9.38 -5.01
N PRO A 918 -3.46 -10.37 -4.74
CA PRO A 918 -3.74 -11.78 -4.47
C PRO A 918 -3.95 -12.11 -2.98
N LEU A 919 -4.13 -11.11 -2.11
CA LEU A 919 -4.46 -11.37 -0.70
C LEU A 919 -5.79 -12.13 -0.57
N VAL A 920 -6.66 -11.97 -1.56
CA VAL A 920 -7.89 -12.74 -1.76
C VAL A 920 -7.95 -13.33 -3.18
N PRO A 921 -8.68 -14.44 -3.40
CA PRO A 921 -8.73 -15.10 -4.70
C PRO A 921 -9.11 -14.15 -5.86
N PRO A 922 -8.30 -14.05 -6.92
CA PRO A 922 -8.57 -13.13 -8.03
C PRO A 922 -9.89 -13.46 -8.75
N ALA A 923 -10.47 -12.43 -9.38
CA ALA A 923 -11.72 -12.47 -10.15
C ALA A 923 -13.00 -12.81 -9.35
N ILE A 924 -13.08 -13.94 -8.67
CA ILE A 924 -14.27 -14.32 -7.90
C ILE A 924 -14.57 -13.31 -6.79
N TYR A 925 -13.54 -12.81 -6.11
CA TYR A 925 -13.73 -11.89 -5.00
C TYR A 925 -14.30 -10.54 -5.45
N TYR A 926 -14.07 -10.14 -6.71
CA TYR A 926 -14.73 -8.98 -7.31
C TYR A 926 -16.24 -9.17 -7.34
N HIS A 927 -16.70 -10.33 -7.82
CA HIS A 927 -18.12 -10.68 -7.84
C HIS A 927 -18.73 -10.75 -6.43
N LEU A 928 -18.00 -11.29 -5.45
CA LEU A 928 -18.45 -11.31 -4.06
C LEU A 928 -18.58 -9.90 -3.48
N ASN A 929 -17.67 -8.97 -3.82
CA ASN A 929 -17.80 -7.56 -3.41
C ASN A 929 -19.05 -6.92 -4.03
N VAL A 930 -19.28 -7.10 -5.32
CA VAL A 930 -20.49 -6.58 -6.00
C VAL A 930 -21.76 -7.17 -5.38
N GLN A 931 -21.80 -8.48 -5.16
CA GLN A 931 -22.93 -9.15 -4.53
C GLN A 931 -23.20 -8.61 -3.11
N THR A 932 -22.15 -8.36 -2.34
CA THR A 932 -22.26 -7.77 -1.01
C THR A 932 -22.82 -6.34 -1.08
N MET A 933 -22.32 -5.51 -1.99
CA MET A 933 -22.86 -4.15 -2.18
C MET A 933 -24.36 -4.20 -2.52
N VAL A 934 -24.77 -5.05 -3.46
CA VAL A 934 -26.18 -5.20 -3.85
C VAL A 934 -27.04 -5.75 -2.71
N ARG A 935 -26.54 -6.75 -1.96
CA ARG A 935 -27.23 -7.32 -0.80
C ARG A 935 -27.61 -6.27 0.24
N TYR A 936 -26.81 -5.22 0.35
CA TYR A 936 -27.03 -4.13 1.32
C TYR A 936 -27.53 -2.82 0.69
N GLY A 937 -28.15 -2.90 -0.50
CA GLY A 937 -28.94 -1.81 -1.07
C GLY A 937 -28.28 -1.04 -2.22
N ALA A 938 -27.03 -1.35 -2.59
CA ALA A 938 -26.44 -0.74 -3.78
C ALA A 938 -27.19 -1.18 -5.05
N SER A 939 -27.46 -0.22 -5.93
CA SER A 939 -28.08 -0.44 -7.23
C SER A 939 -27.01 -0.35 -8.32
N PRO A 940 -27.09 -1.17 -9.39
CA PRO A 940 -26.30 -0.97 -10.60
C PRO A 940 -26.80 0.21 -11.47
N TYR A 941 -27.98 0.77 -11.15
CA TYR A 941 -28.61 1.94 -11.77
C TYR A 941 -28.40 3.23 -10.98
#